data_AF-A0A6H1WU14-F1
#
_entry.id   AF-A0A6H1WU14-F1
#
_cell.length_a   1.000
_cell.length_b   1.000
_cell.length_c   1.000
_cell.angle_alpha   90.00
_cell.angle_beta   90.00
_cell.angle_gamma   90.00
#
_symmetry.space_group_name_H-M   'P 1'
#
loop_
_entity.id
_entity.type
_entity.pdbx_description
1 polymer ?
#
loop_
_entity_poly.entity_id
_entity_poly.type
_entity_poly.pdbx_seq_one_letter_code
_entity_poly.pdbx_strand_id
1 'polypeptide(L)'
;MRRLGGILFLLLWASLVQARVREYHLVLEERPVTIGGRTIRAMTVNGKIPGPTLYFEEGDLARIHVENRMSEDSSIHWHGVLVPPEMDGVPYVSFPPIKPGSTFTYEFPIRQAGTYWYHSHTGLQEQRGVYGAIVVRPRRERFPVDRDYVVVLSDWTYEDPEAVLRTLKAGREWYNIKKGTAQSLLGAVRLGMLKHFFKRELLRMPPMDLSDIAYDHFLVNGGPELSLPARPGEKIRLRIINAAAGTNFYVEFAGGPMTIVSADGQEVEPVKLKRFLIVIAETYDVIVTLPREGAFEFRATAQDNTGHASLWLGEGPRVAAPTIPSPNLYHTMGRVSWRSLLALRPEEAMGMSDAAVRAGKFDRPGMMPGMKMGHTRRSTPPDLALDGMDPRRPWPPYRFLRATKPTAPPPGKPVRVLRLTLDGDMERYVWFLGKKALSESDVIRIRKGEVVRLILVNRTMMHHPMHLHGHFFRVLSGQGAYAPWKHTVDVAPMSTTVIEFPANESGDWFFHCHILYHLKSGMARVVHYEGYSPPPAVRKIRPLLYQDHWYAWAEGTLATNMSEGYLNLSNTRWNLRAVWEIGWEGVPETETEWTLLVERYFNRFFTVFAGADLLDDGEDLSRAVIGFTYLLPLNLRTYFWLDSDGGTRMGVEKHLPLTARLFLEGYAQYDTWEKWEGEVGLSYVLSKRASLRAFWHSDYFWGVGLNFWF
;
A
#
# COMPACT_ATOMS: atom_id res chain seq x y z
N MET A 1 83.07 14.48 -19.31
CA MET A 1 82.21 15.68 -19.19
C MET A 1 81.53 15.90 -20.54
N ARG A 2 80.23 16.07 -20.77
CA ARG A 2 78.96 16.09 -20.01
C ARG A 2 77.89 15.76 -21.07
N ARG A 3 77.16 14.63 -20.96
CA ARG A 3 75.71 14.53 -20.70
C ARG A 3 74.85 15.69 -21.25
N LEU A 4 73.93 15.39 -22.18
CA LEU A 4 72.52 15.80 -22.18
C LEU A 4 71.86 15.37 -23.51
N GLY A 5 70.82 14.55 -23.46
CA GLY A 5 70.00 14.24 -24.63
C GLY A 5 69.13 12.99 -24.46
N GLY A 6 67.88 13.19 -24.02
CA GLY A 6 66.75 12.35 -24.41
C GLY A 6 66.36 11.20 -23.47
N ILE A 7 65.75 11.51 -22.32
CA ILE A 7 64.75 10.61 -21.73
C ILE A 7 63.39 11.18 -22.13
N LEU A 8 62.76 10.55 -23.13
CA LEU A 8 61.41 10.87 -23.57
C LEU A 8 60.44 10.33 -22.51
N PHE A 9 59.72 11.26 -21.90
CA PHE A 9 58.64 11.04 -20.93
C PHE A 9 57.51 10.20 -21.56
N LEU A 10 57.43 8.92 -21.20
CA LEU A 10 56.20 8.12 -21.33
C LEU A 10 55.44 8.20 -20.00
N LEU A 11 54.83 9.35 -19.74
CA LEU A 11 53.75 9.45 -18.75
C LEU A 11 52.49 8.86 -19.38
N LEU A 12 52.32 7.55 -19.24
CA LEU A 12 51.01 6.91 -19.29
C LEU A 12 50.17 7.52 -18.17
N TRP A 13 49.29 8.47 -18.53
CA TRP A 13 48.17 8.87 -17.71
C TRP A 13 47.19 7.70 -17.64
N ALA A 14 47.48 6.71 -16.80
CA ALA A 14 46.46 5.87 -16.23
C ALA A 14 45.69 6.76 -15.26
N SER A 15 44.52 7.24 -15.66
CA SER A 15 43.53 7.80 -14.75
C SER A 15 43.10 6.69 -13.79
N LEU A 16 43.84 6.57 -12.68
CA LEU A 16 43.43 5.84 -11.51
C LEU A 16 42.12 6.49 -11.01
N VAL A 17 40.99 5.87 -11.36
CA VAL A 17 39.71 6.13 -10.69
C VAL A 17 39.86 5.60 -9.27
N GLN A 18 40.43 6.41 -8.39
CA GLN A 18 40.41 6.15 -6.95
C GLN A 18 38.97 6.30 -6.48
N ALA A 19 38.46 5.28 -5.77
CA ALA A 19 37.22 5.37 -5.02
C ALA A 19 37.28 6.61 -4.11
N ARG A 20 36.45 7.63 -4.39
CA ARG A 20 36.39 8.83 -3.56
C ARG A 20 35.41 8.58 -2.42
N VAL A 21 35.76 9.03 -1.22
CA VAL A 21 34.78 9.10 -0.13
C VAL A 21 33.86 10.29 -0.45
N ARG A 22 32.57 10.01 -0.63
CA ARG A 22 31.52 11.03 -0.78
C ARG A 22 30.78 11.12 0.54
N GLU A 23 30.93 12.27 1.19
CA GLU A 23 30.39 12.49 2.53
C GLU A 23 29.15 13.40 2.49
N TYR A 24 28.11 13.01 3.21
CA TYR A 24 26.88 13.79 3.37
C TYR A 24 26.46 13.86 4.84
N HIS A 25 25.84 14.97 5.22
CA HIS A 25 25.19 15.13 6.51
C HIS A 25 23.70 15.38 6.29
N LEU A 26 22.87 14.49 6.82
CA LEU A 26 21.42 14.55 6.80
C LEU A 26 20.91 14.78 8.22
N VAL A 27 20.16 15.86 8.41
CA VAL A 27 19.53 16.23 9.67
C VAL A 27 18.03 15.97 9.51
N LEU A 28 17.52 15.06 10.33
CA LEU A 28 16.09 14.77 10.44
C LEU A 28 15.51 15.68 11.52
N GLU A 29 14.56 16.52 11.16
CA GLU A 29 13.97 17.48 12.09
C GLU A 29 12.52 17.83 11.70
N GLU A 30 11.73 18.23 12.70
CA GLU A 30 10.39 18.76 12.45
C GLU A 30 10.45 20.26 12.15
N ARG A 31 9.85 20.69 11.03
CA ARG A 31 9.76 22.10 10.64
C ARG A 31 8.39 22.45 10.06
N PRO A 32 7.96 23.72 10.16
CA PRO A 32 6.82 24.20 9.39
C PRO A 32 7.15 24.17 7.90
N VAL A 33 6.29 23.54 7.11
CA VAL A 33 6.36 23.51 5.63
C VAL A 33 5.01 23.93 5.07
N THR A 34 5.04 24.63 3.93
CA THR A 34 3.82 25.03 3.22
C THR A 34 3.63 24.13 2.01
N ILE A 35 2.58 23.32 2.02
CA ILE A 35 2.15 22.47 0.91
C ILE A 35 0.72 22.86 0.59
N GLY A 36 0.39 23.02 -0.70
CA GLY A 36 -0.99 23.33 -1.11
C GLY A 36 -1.60 24.60 -0.51
N GLY A 37 -0.76 25.56 -0.12
CA GLY A 37 -1.19 26.81 0.54
C GLY A 37 -1.44 26.71 2.04
N ARG A 38 -1.28 25.53 2.65
CA ARG A 38 -1.42 25.33 4.10
C ARG A 38 -0.07 25.01 4.74
N THR A 39 0.28 25.74 5.80
CA THR A 39 1.46 25.47 6.61
C THR A 39 1.16 24.42 7.67
N ILE A 40 1.93 23.34 7.70
CA ILE A 40 1.85 22.30 8.74
C ILE A 40 3.24 21.93 9.25
N ARG A 41 3.30 21.32 10.44
CA ARG A 41 4.56 20.80 10.98
C ARG A 41 4.81 19.41 10.39
N ALA A 42 5.87 19.30 9.60
CA ALA A 42 6.26 18.09 8.89
C ALA A 42 7.66 17.64 9.30
N MET A 43 8.01 16.41 8.96
CA MET A 43 9.37 15.89 9.12
C MET A 43 10.17 16.18 7.87
N THR A 44 11.34 16.77 8.04
CA THR A 44 12.18 17.23 6.93
C THR A 44 13.55 16.60 6.98
N VAL A 45 14.19 16.49 5.82
CA VAL A 45 15.60 16.11 5.70
C VAL A 45 16.36 17.35 5.24
N ASN A 46 17.25 17.88 6.08
CA ASN A 46 17.93 19.17 5.86
C ASN A 46 16.93 20.33 5.60
N GLY A 47 15.80 20.34 6.30
CA GLY A 47 14.80 21.40 6.21
C GLY A 47 13.94 21.39 4.93
N LYS A 48 13.98 20.31 4.13
CA LYS A 48 13.22 20.19 2.87
C LYS A 48 12.41 18.89 2.80
N ILE A 49 11.37 18.93 1.96
CA ILE A 49 10.59 17.79 1.50
C ILE A 49 10.40 17.95 -0.02
N PRO A 50 10.86 16.99 -0.86
CA PRO A 50 11.77 15.91 -0.51
C PRO A 50 13.09 16.43 0.08
N GLY A 51 13.82 15.55 0.75
CA GLY A 51 15.20 15.78 1.16
C GLY A 51 16.15 16.03 -0.02
N PRO A 52 17.39 16.47 0.26
CA PRO A 52 18.38 16.72 -0.79
C PRO A 52 18.66 15.47 -1.63
N THR A 53 18.88 15.67 -2.93
CA THR A 53 19.38 14.60 -3.80
C THR A 53 20.84 14.29 -3.49
N LEU A 54 21.14 13.02 -3.24
CA LEU A 54 22.52 12.55 -3.05
C LEU A 54 23.08 12.11 -4.40
N TYR A 55 24.27 12.61 -4.73
CA TYR A 55 24.95 12.31 -5.99
C TYR A 55 26.22 11.52 -5.72
N PHE A 56 26.32 10.34 -6.33
CA PHE A 56 27.51 9.49 -6.26
C PHE A 56 28.00 9.15 -7.67
N GLU A 57 29.26 8.73 -7.77
CA GLU A 57 29.80 8.04 -8.93
C GLU A 57 29.95 6.55 -8.61
N GLU A 58 29.76 5.69 -9.61
CA GLU A 58 29.94 4.25 -9.46
C GLU A 58 31.40 3.90 -9.07
N GLY A 59 31.57 3.36 -7.87
CA GLY A 59 32.85 3.07 -7.23
C GLY A 59 33.21 4.00 -6.08
N ASP A 60 32.42 5.05 -5.80
CA ASP A 60 32.59 5.88 -4.61
C ASP A 60 32.35 5.07 -3.32
N LEU A 61 32.92 5.53 -2.20
CA LEU A 61 32.52 5.10 -0.86
C LEU A 61 31.54 6.14 -0.31
N ALA A 62 30.30 5.73 -0.06
CA ALA A 62 29.32 6.61 0.58
C ALA A 62 29.58 6.64 2.09
N ARG A 63 29.70 7.85 2.66
CA ARG A 63 29.67 8.09 4.10
C ARG A 63 28.57 9.09 4.40
N ILE A 64 27.54 8.68 5.12
CA ILE A 64 26.35 9.50 5.33
C ILE A 64 26.05 9.56 6.83
N HIS A 65 26.21 10.74 7.40
CA HIS A 65 25.88 11.03 8.79
C HIS A 65 24.41 11.44 8.89
N VAL A 66 23.60 10.62 9.55
CA VAL A 66 22.18 10.91 9.77
C VAL A 66 21.98 11.27 11.24
N GLU A 67 21.75 12.55 11.49
CA GLU A 67 21.46 13.13 12.80
C GLU A 67 19.93 13.19 13.00
N ASN A 68 19.43 12.57 14.07
CA ASN A 68 18.03 12.64 14.42
C ASN A 68 17.79 13.74 15.48
N ARG A 69 17.23 14.88 15.07
CA ARG A 69 16.79 15.98 15.96
C ARG A 69 15.30 15.95 16.28
N MET A 70 14.58 14.91 15.87
CA MET A 70 13.17 14.71 16.20
C MET A 70 13.04 14.14 17.62
N SER A 71 11.81 14.14 18.16
CA SER A 71 11.50 13.58 19.47
C SER A 71 11.26 12.06 19.47
N GLU A 72 11.30 11.42 18.31
CA GLU A 72 11.02 9.99 18.10
C GLU A 72 12.19 9.30 17.41
N ASP A 73 12.30 7.98 17.58
CA ASP A 73 13.26 7.14 16.88
C ASP A 73 13.12 7.30 15.37
N SER A 74 14.21 7.17 14.62
CA SER A 74 14.18 7.26 13.15
C SER A 74 15.16 6.29 12.49
N SER A 75 15.13 6.22 11.16
CA SER A 75 16.01 5.42 10.33
C SER A 75 16.01 5.96 8.91
N ILE A 76 16.97 5.55 8.09
CA ILE A 76 16.98 5.84 6.65
C ILE A 76 17.38 4.57 5.91
N HIS A 77 16.46 4.04 5.10
CA HIS A 77 16.71 2.97 4.17
C HIS A 77 17.14 3.53 2.80
N TRP A 78 18.11 2.86 2.17
CA TRP A 78 18.67 3.22 0.86
C TRP A 78 18.02 2.37 -0.24
N HIS A 79 16.79 2.74 -0.61
CA HIS A 79 15.93 1.95 -1.47
C HIS A 79 16.58 1.55 -2.80
N GLY A 80 16.76 0.25 -2.98
CA GLY A 80 17.36 -0.35 -4.18
C GLY A 80 18.89 -0.33 -4.23
N VAL A 81 19.57 0.30 -3.26
CA VAL A 81 21.04 0.32 -3.16
C VAL A 81 21.54 -0.94 -2.44
N LEU A 82 22.47 -1.66 -3.07
CA LEU A 82 23.05 -2.88 -2.50
C LEU A 82 24.11 -2.55 -1.44
N VAL A 83 23.67 -2.48 -0.19
CA VAL A 83 24.49 -2.18 0.99
C VAL A 83 24.81 -3.45 1.79
N PRO A 84 25.74 -3.42 2.76
CA PRO A 84 25.82 -4.44 3.81
C PRO A 84 24.54 -4.45 4.66
N PRO A 85 24.10 -5.61 5.22
CA PRO A 85 22.86 -5.71 5.99
C PRO A 85 22.75 -4.70 7.13
N GLU A 86 23.84 -4.44 7.85
CA GLU A 86 23.89 -3.51 8.98
C GLU A 86 23.73 -2.04 8.57
N MET A 87 23.87 -1.75 7.27
CA MET A 87 23.72 -0.41 6.69
C MET A 87 22.41 -0.25 5.91
N ASP A 88 21.55 -1.28 5.92
CA ASP A 88 20.26 -1.28 5.20
C ASP A 88 19.25 -0.29 5.78
N GLY A 89 19.39 0.08 7.06
CA GLY A 89 18.57 1.11 7.67
C GLY A 89 17.15 0.69 8.04
N VAL A 90 16.89 -0.62 8.17
CA VAL A 90 15.60 -1.17 8.64
C VAL A 90 15.70 -1.55 10.12
N PRO A 91 15.07 -0.79 11.03
CA PRO A 91 15.08 -1.09 12.46
C PRO A 91 14.66 -2.53 12.77
N TYR A 92 15.30 -3.12 13.78
CA TYR A 92 14.97 -4.45 14.34
C TYR A 92 15.25 -5.67 13.43
N VAL A 93 15.59 -5.48 12.14
CA VAL A 93 15.99 -6.56 11.22
C VAL A 93 17.50 -6.81 11.31
N SER A 94 18.28 -5.83 10.87
CA SER A 94 19.75 -5.85 10.84
C SER A 94 20.37 -4.54 11.36
N PHE A 95 19.54 -3.57 11.71
CA PHE A 95 19.91 -2.20 12.05
C PHE A 95 19.19 -1.73 13.33
N PRO A 96 19.85 -1.01 14.27
CA PRO A 96 19.18 -0.40 15.43
C PRO A 96 18.60 0.98 15.06
N PRO A 97 17.45 1.39 15.63
CA PRO A 97 16.89 2.71 15.36
C PRO A 97 17.83 3.85 15.81
N ILE A 98 17.85 4.95 15.05
CA ILE A 98 18.57 6.18 15.38
C ILE A 98 17.76 6.93 16.45
N LYS A 99 18.28 6.98 17.67
CA LYS A 99 17.61 7.61 18.81
C LYS A 99 17.53 9.14 18.67
N PRO A 100 16.53 9.80 19.29
CA PRO A 100 16.50 11.25 19.44
C PRO A 100 17.83 11.81 19.96
N GLY A 101 18.32 12.88 19.33
CA GLY A 101 19.57 13.56 19.68
C GLY A 101 20.84 12.80 19.30
N SER A 102 20.74 11.68 18.58
CA SER A 102 21.89 10.86 18.18
C SER A 102 22.15 10.92 16.67
N THR A 103 23.38 10.58 16.30
CA THR A 103 23.82 10.48 14.90
C THR A 103 24.27 9.05 14.60
N PHE A 104 23.78 8.49 13.51
CA PHE A 104 24.30 7.24 12.96
C PHE A 104 25.06 7.53 11.67
N THR A 105 26.20 6.86 11.47
CA THR A 105 26.99 7.00 10.23
C THR A 105 26.84 5.74 9.40
N TYR A 106 26.21 5.86 8.24
CA TYR A 106 26.17 4.81 7.24
C TYR A 106 27.43 4.88 6.39
N GLU A 107 28.10 3.76 6.20
CA GLU A 107 29.28 3.68 5.34
C GLU A 107 29.25 2.41 4.49
N PHE A 108 29.23 2.56 3.17
CA PHE A 108 29.18 1.43 2.24
C PHE A 108 29.70 1.79 0.84
N PRO A 109 30.24 0.83 0.08
CA PRO A 109 30.69 1.06 -1.28
C PRO A 109 29.51 1.17 -2.25
N ILE A 110 29.60 2.14 -3.16
CA ILE A 110 28.67 2.28 -4.28
C ILE A 110 29.11 1.37 -5.43
N ARG A 111 28.46 0.21 -5.55
CA ARG A 111 28.81 -0.86 -6.51
C ARG A 111 27.83 -1.01 -7.68
N GLN A 112 26.95 -0.03 -7.85
CA GLN A 112 25.92 0.00 -8.89
C GLN A 112 25.73 1.44 -9.37
N ALA A 113 25.06 1.63 -10.50
CA ALA A 113 24.68 2.93 -11.04
C ALA A 113 23.16 3.03 -11.21
N GLY A 114 22.63 4.23 -11.45
CA GLY A 114 21.21 4.46 -11.75
C GLY A 114 20.51 5.42 -10.78
N THR A 115 19.18 5.45 -10.87
CA THR A 115 18.29 6.26 -10.05
C THR A 115 17.71 5.43 -8.92
N TYR A 116 17.93 5.88 -7.69
CA TYR A 116 17.46 5.28 -6.44
C TYR A 116 16.88 6.38 -5.55
N TRP A 117 16.51 6.02 -4.34
CA TRP A 117 15.97 6.98 -3.37
C TRP A 117 16.23 6.48 -1.94
N TYR A 118 15.98 7.33 -0.97
CA TYR A 118 16.06 6.99 0.44
C TYR A 118 14.78 7.43 1.15
N HIS A 119 14.38 6.71 2.18
CA HIS A 119 13.21 7.03 2.99
C HIS A 119 13.33 6.47 4.40
N SER A 120 12.52 6.99 5.33
CA SER A 120 12.45 6.41 6.67
C SER A 120 11.79 5.04 6.64
N HIS A 121 12.39 4.09 7.36
CA HIS A 121 11.80 2.77 7.63
C HIS A 121 11.29 2.67 9.08
N THR A 122 10.96 3.83 9.68
CA THR A 122 10.43 3.92 11.05
C THR A 122 9.03 4.49 11.04
N GLY A 123 8.07 3.77 11.65
CA GLY A 123 6.71 4.26 11.86
C GLY A 123 6.00 4.63 10.56
N LEU A 124 5.40 5.82 10.53
CA LEU A 124 4.75 6.41 9.36
C LEU A 124 5.47 7.69 8.89
N GLN A 125 6.77 7.80 9.18
CA GLN A 125 7.58 9.01 8.94
C GLN A 125 7.72 9.36 7.44
N GLU A 126 7.66 8.37 6.56
CA GLU A 126 7.69 8.57 5.12
C GLU A 126 6.56 9.49 4.64
N GLN A 127 5.31 9.22 5.07
CA GLN A 127 4.15 10.07 4.77
C GLN A 127 4.33 11.52 5.27
N ARG A 128 5.12 11.71 6.33
CA ARG A 128 5.37 13.02 6.96
C ARG A 128 6.52 13.81 6.31
N GLY A 129 7.25 13.22 5.36
CA GLY A 129 8.27 13.93 4.57
C GLY A 129 9.69 13.37 4.62
N VAL A 130 9.94 12.25 5.32
CA VAL A 130 11.30 11.68 5.43
C VAL A 130 11.61 10.78 4.22
N TYR A 131 11.91 11.41 3.08
CA TYR A 131 12.36 10.75 1.85
C TYR A 131 13.15 11.71 0.95
N GLY A 132 13.96 11.18 0.04
CA GLY A 132 14.71 11.96 -0.95
C GLY A 132 15.37 11.10 -2.02
N ALA A 133 16.00 11.71 -3.01
CA ALA A 133 16.52 11.01 -4.18
C ALA A 133 18.01 10.65 -4.08
N ILE A 134 18.42 9.60 -4.78
CA ILE A 134 19.82 9.21 -4.98
C ILE A 134 20.07 9.04 -6.48
N VAL A 135 21.12 9.67 -6.98
CA VAL A 135 21.57 9.51 -8.36
C VAL A 135 23.00 9.01 -8.35
N VAL A 136 23.22 7.82 -8.90
CA VAL A 136 24.55 7.26 -9.08
C VAL A 136 24.93 7.28 -10.55
N ARG A 137 25.93 8.09 -10.88
CA ARG A 137 26.42 8.21 -12.26
C ARG A 137 27.22 6.97 -12.66
N PRO A 138 26.90 6.32 -13.79
CA PRO A 138 27.66 5.17 -14.27
C PRO A 138 29.04 5.59 -14.74
N ARG A 139 30.00 4.66 -14.73
CA ARG A 139 31.34 4.90 -15.32
C ARG A 139 31.30 5.20 -16.81
N ARG A 140 30.28 4.69 -17.50
CA ARG A 140 30.04 4.92 -18.93
C ARG A 140 28.59 5.26 -19.16
N GLU A 141 28.33 6.47 -19.64
CA GLU A 141 27.00 6.92 -20.02
C GLU A 141 26.62 6.36 -21.40
N ARG A 142 25.53 5.59 -21.49
CA ARG A 142 25.03 5.00 -22.74
C ARG A 142 24.08 5.93 -23.50
N PHE A 143 23.36 6.80 -22.78
CA PHE A 143 22.30 7.62 -23.36
C PHE A 143 22.53 9.11 -23.05
N PRO A 144 23.46 9.77 -23.75
CA PRO A 144 23.72 11.19 -23.52
C PRO A 144 22.46 12.03 -23.77
N VAL A 145 22.26 13.02 -22.91
CA VAL A 145 21.13 13.95 -22.90
C VAL A 145 21.63 15.37 -22.68
N ASP A 146 20.84 16.36 -23.10
CA ASP A 146 21.17 17.78 -22.93
C ASP A 146 20.87 18.26 -21.51
N ARG A 147 19.84 17.67 -20.88
CA ARG A 147 19.43 17.94 -19.50
C ARG A 147 19.06 16.66 -18.76
N ASP A 148 19.31 16.65 -17.46
CA ASP A 148 19.02 15.52 -16.56
C ASP A 148 18.32 16.07 -15.30
N TYR A 149 17.05 15.75 -15.14
CA TYR A 149 16.20 16.23 -14.05
C TYR A 149 15.68 15.08 -13.18
N VAL A 150 15.75 15.28 -11.87
CA VAL A 150 15.17 14.36 -10.88
C VAL A 150 13.73 14.76 -10.61
N VAL A 151 12.83 13.78 -10.66
CA VAL A 151 11.39 13.92 -10.51
C VAL A 151 10.93 12.96 -9.41
N VAL A 152 10.76 13.47 -8.20
CA VAL A 152 10.23 12.74 -7.05
C VAL A 152 8.74 12.99 -6.95
N LEU A 153 7.94 11.95 -7.20
CA LEU A 153 6.50 11.95 -7.02
C LEU A 153 6.16 11.54 -5.59
N SER A 154 5.19 12.20 -4.97
CA SER A 154 4.69 11.80 -3.65
C SER A 154 3.22 12.16 -3.48
N ASP A 155 2.60 11.66 -2.43
CA ASP A 155 1.27 12.05 -1.96
C ASP A 155 1.38 12.76 -0.61
N TRP A 156 0.35 13.55 -0.28
CA TRP A 156 0.33 14.34 0.94
C TRP A 156 -1.05 14.36 1.56
N THR A 157 -1.09 14.18 2.87
CA THR A 157 -2.29 14.44 3.67
C THR A 157 -1.95 15.39 4.82
N TYR A 158 -2.89 16.26 5.16
CA TYR A 158 -2.81 17.11 6.35
C TYR A 158 -3.20 16.36 7.63
N GLU A 159 -3.72 15.15 7.51
CA GLU A 159 -4.10 14.32 8.63
C GLU A 159 -2.86 13.68 9.27
N ASP A 160 -2.84 13.58 10.59
CA ASP A 160 -1.83 12.79 11.29
C ASP A 160 -1.88 11.33 10.80
N PRO A 161 -0.75 10.75 10.33
CA PRO A 161 -0.76 9.40 9.76
C PRO A 161 -1.26 8.31 10.72
N GLU A 162 -1.06 8.45 12.04
CA GLU A 162 -1.60 7.49 13.02
C GLU A 162 -3.13 7.65 13.16
N ALA A 163 -3.67 8.86 13.04
CA ALA A 163 -5.12 9.09 12.92
C ALA A 163 -5.70 8.53 11.61
N VAL A 164 -4.95 8.59 10.49
CA VAL A 164 -5.33 7.92 9.24
C VAL A 164 -5.41 6.41 9.45
N LEU A 165 -4.36 5.81 10.04
CA LEU A 165 -4.32 4.38 10.31
C LEU A 165 -5.46 3.92 11.23
N ARG A 166 -5.76 4.67 12.31
CA ARG A 166 -6.93 4.37 13.17
C ARG A 166 -8.25 4.40 12.41
N THR A 167 -8.41 5.32 11.46
CA THR A 167 -9.62 5.41 10.64
C THR A 167 -9.76 4.20 9.72
N LEU A 168 -8.65 3.74 9.14
CA LEU A 168 -8.60 2.55 8.31
C LEU A 168 -8.89 1.28 9.13
N LYS A 169 -8.28 1.15 10.32
CA LYS A 169 -8.55 0.05 11.26
C LYS A 169 -10.00 -0.05 11.70
N ALA A 170 -10.68 1.09 11.81
CA ALA A 170 -12.11 1.15 12.14
C ALA A 170 -13.04 0.83 10.95
N GLY A 171 -12.51 0.56 9.75
CA GLY A 171 -13.31 0.10 8.60
C GLY A 171 -14.29 1.14 8.03
N ARG A 172 -14.00 2.44 8.20
CA ARG A 172 -14.95 3.51 7.87
C ARG A 172 -14.95 3.88 6.38
N GLU A 173 -16.14 4.21 5.86
CA GLU A 173 -16.34 4.61 4.46
C GLU A 173 -15.82 6.02 4.12
N TRP A 174 -15.35 6.79 5.10
CA TRP A 174 -15.03 8.22 4.94
C TRP A 174 -14.07 8.51 3.79
N TYR A 175 -13.00 7.73 3.62
CA TYR A 175 -12.03 8.00 2.55
C TYR A 175 -12.61 7.73 1.17
N ASN A 176 -13.47 6.72 1.01
CA ASN A 176 -14.20 6.49 -0.24
C ASN A 176 -15.15 7.65 -0.56
N ILE A 177 -15.79 8.23 0.46
CA ILE A 177 -16.64 9.41 0.32
C ILE A 177 -15.82 10.64 -0.09
N LYS A 178 -14.70 10.90 0.60
CA LYS A 178 -13.82 12.04 0.34
C LYS A 178 -13.19 11.98 -1.06
N LYS A 179 -12.82 10.77 -1.52
CA LYS A 179 -12.34 10.53 -2.90
C LYS A 179 -13.43 10.64 -3.97
N GLY A 180 -14.70 10.53 -3.60
CA GLY A 180 -15.81 10.41 -4.55
C GLY A 180 -15.89 9.03 -5.22
N THR A 181 -15.29 8.00 -4.61
CA THR A 181 -15.20 6.63 -5.13
C THR A 181 -16.13 5.64 -4.41
N ALA A 182 -16.90 6.10 -3.42
CA ALA A 182 -17.87 5.27 -2.69
C ALA A 182 -18.87 4.58 -3.61
N GLN A 183 -18.97 3.25 -3.46
CA GLN A 183 -19.90 2.43 -4.25
C GLN A 183 -21.25 2.32 -3.54
N SER A 184 -22.33 2.51 -4.29
CA SER A 184 -23.69 2.51 -3.74
C SER A 184 -24.70 1.90 -4.70
N LEU A 185 -25.87 1.53 -4.18
CA LEU A 185 -26.97 0.99 -4.97
C LEU A 185 -27.40 1.97 -6.06
N LEU A 186 -27.61 3.25 -5.71
CA LEU A 186 -28.00 4.28 -6.68
C LEU A 186 -26.89 4.55 -7.71
N GLY A 187 -25.63 4.52 -7.29
CA GLY A 187 -24.49 4.61 -8.21
C GLY A 187 -24.46 3.45 -9.21
N ALA A 188 -24.70 2.23 -8.74
CA ALA A 188 -24.81 1.05 -9.60
C ALA A 188 -25.99 1.17 -10.59
N VAL A 189 -27.14 1.70 -10.16
CA VAL A 189 -28.30 1.94 -11.05
C VAL A 189 -27.95 2.97 -12.13
N ARG A 190 -27.38 4.12 -11.75
CA ARG A 190 -26.99 5.20 -12.68
C ARG A 190 -26.00 4.73 -13.74
N LEU A 191 -25.09 3.84 -13.39
CA LEU A 191 -24.07 3.31 -14.30
C LEU A 191 -24.50 2.04 -15.05
N GLY A 192 -25.71 1.52 -14.81
CA GLY A 192 -26.18 0.26 -15.40
C GLY A 192 -25.43 -0.99 -14.88
N MET A 193 -24.86 -0.91 -13.68
CA MET A 193 -23.98 -1.91 -13.07
C MET A 193 -24.60 -2.69 -11.91
N LEU A 194 -25.93 -2.64 -11.76
CA LEU A 194 -26.68 -3.29 -10.66
C LEU A 194 -26.36 -4.79 -10.52
N LYS A 195 -26.21 -5.50 -11.64
CA LYS A 195 -25.81 -6.92 -11.65
C LYS A 195 -24.45 -7.14 -10.98
N HIS A 196 -23.49 -6.25 -11.21
CA HIS A 196 -22.18 -6.36 -10.59
C HIS A 196 -22.23 -6.02 -9.10
N PHE A 197 -23.00 -4.99 -8.72
CA PHE A 197 -23.24 -4.66 -7.31
C PHE A 197 -23.75 -5.87 -6.51
N PHE A 198 -24.86 -6.50 -6.93
CA PHE A 198 -25.39 -7.67 -6.23
C PHE A 198 -24.50 -8.92 -6.35
N LYS A 199 -23.77 -9.07 -7.46
CA LYS A 199 -22.78 -10.15 -7.58
C LYS A 199 -21.68 -10.02 -6.53
N ARG A 200 -21.19 -8.81 -6.28
CA ARG A 200 -20.21 -8.51 -5.22
C ARG A 200 -20.77 -8.85 -3.84
N GLU A 201 -21.99 -8.40 -3.56
CA GLU A 201 -22.69 -8.70 -2.29
C GLU A 201 -22.84 -10.23 -2.09
N LEU A 202 -23.28 -10.97 -3.10
CA LEU A 202 -23.41 -12.43 -3.04
C LEU A 202 -22.07 -13.14 -2.80
N LEU A 203 -20.99 -12.62 -3.38
CA LEU A 203 -19.64 -13.16 -3.19
C LEU A 203 -18.99 -12.67 -1.88
N ARG A 204 -19.70 -11.87 -1.08
CA ARG A 204 -19.19 -11.26 0.16
C ARG A 204 -17.91 -10.46 -0.07
N MET A 205 -17.80 -9.79 -1.20
CA MET A 205 -16.62 -8.99 -1.53
C MET A 205 -16.81 -7.57 -1.00
N PRO A 206 -15.76 -6.94 -0.46
CA PRO A 206 -15.85 -5.54 -0.09
C PRO A 206 -15.92 -4.67 -1.37
N PRO A 207 -16.38 -3.41 -1.27
CA PRO A 207 -16.22 -2.46 -2.36
C PRO A 207 -14.76 -2.40 -2.84
N MET A 208 -14.56 -2.30 -4.15
CA MET A 208 -13.24 -2.07 -4.73
C MET A 208 -12.77 -0.66 -4.36
N ASP A 209 -11.56 -0.59 -3.80
CA ASP A 209 -10.81 0.64 -3.56
C ASP A 209 -9.41 0.47 -4.18
N LEU A 210 -8.88 1.54 -4.77
CA LEU A 210 -7.59 1.54 -5.45
C LEU A 210 -6.48 2.24 -4.64
N SER A 211 -6.82 3.12 -3.69
CA SER A 211 -5.83 3.98 -3.02
C SER A 211 -5.99 4.11 -1.51
N ASP A 212 -6.93 3.40 -0.86
CA ASP A 212 -7.27 3.41 0.58
C ASP A 212 -7.62 4.78 1.19
N ILE A 213 -6.70 5.73 1.09
CA ILE A 213 -6.68 7.05 1.72
C ILE A 213 -7.09 8.11 0.71
N ALA A 214 -7.77 9.14 1.19
CA ALA A 214 -8.04 10.34 0.41
C ALA A 214 -6.96 11.40 0.67
N TYR A 215 -5.94 11.43 -0.18
CA TYR A 215 -4.87 12.41 -0.14
C TYR A 215 -5.36 13.82 -0.51
N ASP A 216 -4.76 14.83 0.13
CA ASP A 216 -5.11 16.23 -0.08
C ASP A 216 -4.34 16.83 -1.26
N HIS A 217 -3.10 16.37 -1.49
CA HIS A 217 -2.28 16.77 -2.63
C HIS A 217 -1.45 15.62 -3.18
N PHE A 218 -1.18 15.68 -4.49
CA PHE A 218 -0.14 14.91 -5.16
C PHE A 218 0.96 15.87 -5.57
N LEU A 219 2.22 15.48 -5.35
CA LEU A 219 3.35 16.39 -5.44
C LEU A 219 4.39 15.88 -6.43
N VAL A 220 5.06 16.82 -7.10
CA VAL A 220 6.31 16.64 -7.83
C VAL A 220 7.37 17.56 -7.18
N ASN A 221 8.45 16.97 -6.68
CA ASN A 221 9.53 17.66 -5.97
C ASN A 221 9.03 18.60 -4.84
N GLY A 222 7.97 18.20 -4.13
CA GLY A 222 7.45 18.89 -2.94
C GLY A 222 6.33 19.91 -3.21
N GLY A 223 5.93 20.11 -4.47
CA GLY A 223 4.82 20.99 -4.84
C GLY A 223 3.85 20.34 -5.82
N PRO A 224 2.59 20.81 -5.94
CA PRO A 224 1.62 20.27 -6.88
C PRO A 224 2.00 20.52 -8.35
N GLU A 225 2.69 21.63 -8.60
CA GLU A 225 3.26 21.97 -9.91
C GLU A 225 4.73 22.37 -9.78
N LEU A 226 5.53 22.02 -10.80
CA LEU A 226 6.90 22.48 -10.98
C LEU A 226 7.10 22.92 -12.44
N SER A 227 7.86 23.98 -12.68
CA SER A 227 8.26 24.38 -14.05
C SER A 227 9.77 24.34 -14.16
N LEU A 228 10.30 23.68 -15.19
CA LEU A 228 11.73 23.56 -15.47
C LEU A 228 12.04 24.04 -16.91
N PRO A 229 13.15 24.75 -17.10
CA PRO A 229 13.52 25.29 -18.41
C PRO A 229 13.94 24.16 -19.36
N ALA A 230 13.49 24.25 -20.61
CA ALA A 230 13.86 23.35 -21.70
C ALA A 230 13.74 24.08 -23.05
N ARG A 231 14.62 23.75 -24.00
CA ARG A 231 14.57 24.31 -25.35
C ARG A 231 14.04 23.30 -26.37
N PRO A 232 13.38 23.76 -27.46
CA PRO A 232 12.92 22.89 -28.53
C PRO A 232 14.07 22.01 -29.06
N GLY A 233 13.81 20.73 -29.26
CA GLY A 233 14.79 19.75 -29.73
C GLY A 233 15.70 19.15 -28.65
N GLU A 234 15.75 19.71 -27.43
CA GLU A 234 16.56 19.14 -26.34
C GLU A 234 16.05 17.76 -25.95
N LYS A 235 16.97 16.82 -25.77
CA LYS A 235 16.75 15.53 -25.13
C LYS A 235 16.91 15.69 -23.63
N ILE A 236 15.85 15.40 -22.90
CA ILE A 236 15.79 15.59 -21.46
C ILE A 236 15.58 14.22 -20.82
N ARG A 237 16.45 13.85 -19.90
CA ARG A 237 16.23 12.70 -19.01
C ARG A 237 15.41 13.17 -17.80
N LEU A 238 14.30 12.49 -17.55
CA LEU A 238 13.54 12.58 -16.31
C LEU A 238 13.79 11.31 -15.51
N ARG A 239 14.38 11.46 -14.33
CA ARG A 239 14.61 10.39 -13.36
C ARG A 239 13.41 10.34 -12.41
N ILE A 240 12.42 9.55 -12.79
CA ILE A 240 11.14 9.47 -12.09
C ILE A 240 11.29 8.50 -10.92
N ILE A 241 10.93 8.95 -9.72
CA ILE A 241 10.90 8.17 -8.49
C ILE A 241 9.48 8.29 -7.95
N ASN A 242 8.80 7.16 -7.72
CA ASN A 242 7.55 7.18 -6.97
C ASN A 242 7.84 6.96 -5.47
N ALA A 243 7.89 8.06 -4.71
CA ALA A 243 8.10 8.08 -3.26
C ALA A 243 6.81 8.37 -2.49
N ALA A 244 5.65 8.04 -3.08
CA ALA A 244 4.35 8.20 -2.45
C ALA A 244 4.11 7.09 -1.41
N ALA A 245 3.38 7.39 -0.35
CA ALA A 245 3.12 6.42 0.71
C ALA A 245 1.98 5.44 0.37
N GLY A 246 1.06 5.84 -0.51
CA GLY A 246 -0.11 5.03 -0.88
C GLY A 246 -0.57 5.18 -2.34
N THR A 247 0.11 6.00 -3.15
CA THR A 247 -0.35 6.33 -4.51
C THR A 247 0.52 5.74 -5.61
N ASN A 248 -0.10 4.96 -6.50
CA ASN A 248 0.47 4.64 -7.81
C ASN A 248 0.09 5.73 -8.83
N PHE A 249 0.97 6.04 -9.78
CA PHE A 249 0.72 7.09 -10.77
C PHE A 249 0.73 6.56 -12.21
N TYR A 250 -0.23 7.01 -13.00
CA TYR A 250 -0.12 6.99 -14.45
C TYR A 250 0.70 8.19 -14.89
N VAL A 251 1.85 7.94 -15.52
CA VAL A 251 2.74 8.99 -16.02
C VAL A 251 2.64 9.12 -17.52
N GLU A 252 2.67 10.36 -18.00
CA GLU A 252 2.64 10.70 -19.41
C GLU A 252 3.24 12.07 -19.70
N PHE A 253 3.69 12.28 -20.94
CA PHE A 253 4.22 13.55 -21.41
C PHE A 253 3.40 14.09 -22.60
N ALA A 254 2.93 15.32 -22.49
CA ALA A 254 2.12 15.98 -23.49
C ALA A 254 2.88 16.21 -24.81
N GLY A 255 4.21 16.33 -24.75
CA GLY A 255 5.05 16.56 -25.93
C GLY A 255 5.29 15.33 -26.80
N GLY A 256 4.88 14.12 -26.37
CA GLY A 256 5.02 12.90 -27.16
C GLY A 256 5.38 11.67 -26.33
N PRO A 257 5.73 10.54 -26.98
CA PRO A 257 6.09 9.32 -26.27
C PRO A 257 7.39 9.51 -25.46
N MET A 258 7.40 8.91 -24.28
CA MET A 258 8.57 8.81 -23.41
C MET A 258 9.37 7.56 -23.79
N THR A 259 10.69 7.68 -23.84
CA THR A 259 11.58 6.55 -24.09
C THR A 259 12.18 6.07 -22.77
N ILE A 260 11.70 4.94 -22.23
CA ILE A 260 12.27 4.33 -21.02
C ILE A 260 13.65 3.77 -21.37
N VAL A 261 14.67 4.14 -20.58
CA VAL A 261 16.06 3.67 -20.73
C VAL A 261 16.61 3.01 -19.46
N SER A 262 15.97 3.22 -18.31
CA SER A 262 16.30 2.56 -17.05
C SER A 262 15.03 2.23 -16.27
N ALA A 263 15.03 1.14 -15.52
CA ALA A 263 14.00 0.75 -14.56
C ALA A 263 14.66 0.23 -13.28
N ASP A 264 14.29 0.76 -12.11
CA ASP A 264 14.89 0.45 -10.80
C ASP A 264 16.42 0.60 -10.80
N GLY A 265 16.90 1.66 -11.47
CA GLY A 265 18.33 1.92 -11.66
C GLY A 265 19.05 0.99 -12.65
N GLN A 266 18.39 -0.04 -13.19
CA GLN A 266 18.97 -0.96 -14.17
C GLN A 266 18.67 -0.51 -15.60
N GLU A 267 19.70 -0.44 -16.44
CA GLU A 267 19.52 -0.15 -17.86
C GLU A 267 18.64 -1.19 -18.54
N VAL A 268 17.77 -0.71 -19.43
CA VAL A 268 16.93 -1.54 -20.29
C VAL A 268 17.17 -1.18 -21.75
N GLU A 269 16.83 -2.10 -22.66
CA GLU A 269 16.72 -1.74 -24.07
C GLU A 269 15.65 -0.66 -24.24
N PRO A 270 15.91 0.43 -25.01
CA PRO A 270 14.98 1.55 -25.09
C PRO A 270 13.57 1.16 -25.54
N VAL A 271 12.56 1.55 -24.76
CA VAL A 271 11.14 1.30 -25.07
C VAL A 271 10.39 2.62 -25.12
N LYS A 272 9.68 2.87 -26.23
CA LYS A 272 8.84 4.06 -26.39
C LYS A 272 7.41 3.78 -25.94
N LEU A 273 6.94 4.47 -24.92
CA LEU A 273 5.56 4.39 -24.42
C LEU A 273 4.96 5.79 -24.30
N LYS A 274 3.67 5.93 -24.62
CA LYS A 274 2.94 7.19 -24.38
C LYS A 274 2.59 7.39 -22.92
N ARG A 275 2.25 6.28 -22.25
CA ARG A 275 1.76 6.24 -20.87
C ARG A 275 2.09 4.88 -20.27
N PHE A 276 2.37 4.85 -18.98
CA PHE A 276 2.49 3.62 -18.19
C PHE A 276 2.16 3.90 -16.72
N LEU A 277 1.82 2.85 -15.96
CA LEU A 277 1.68 2.92 -14.51
C LEU A 277 3.07 2.75 -13.87
N ILE A 278 3.46 3.69 -13.01
CA ILE A 278 4.58 3.56 -12.08
C ILE A 278 4.00 3.30 -10.69
N VAL A 279 4.32 2.14 -10.10
CA VAL A 279 3.86 1.85 -8.74
C VAL A 279 4.82 2.41 -7.70
N ILE A 280 4.37 2.49 -6.46
CA ILE A 280 5.17 3.00 -5.34
C ILE A 280 6.53 2.30 -5.30
N ALA A 281 7.57 3.07 -5.02
CA ALA A 281 8.96 2.64 -4.87
C ALA A 281 9.68 2.14 -6.13
N GLU A 282 9.04 2.25 -7.30
CA GLU A 282 9.74 2.07 -8.57
C GLU A 282 10.46 3.33 -9.00
N THR A 283 11.53 3.14 -9.78
CA THR A 283 12.19 4.25 -10.48
C THR A 283 12.24 3.97 -11.98
N TYR A 284 12.10 5.02 -12.78
CA TYR A 284 12.26 4.96 -14.24
C TYR A 284 13.02 6.17 -14.73
N ASP A 285 14.07 5.94 -15.52
CA ASP A 285 14.67 7.03 -16.31
C ASP A 285 14.04 7.02 -17.69
N VAL A 286 13.40 8.13 -18.04
CA VAL A 286 12.79 8.33 -19.36
C VAL A 286 13.44 9.48 -20.09
N ILE A 287 13.61 9.34 -21.39
CA ILE A 287 14.06 10.40 -22.27
C ILE A 287 12.86 10.95 -23.03
N VAL A 288 12.66 12.26 -22.92
CA VAL A 288 11.68 13.02 -23.69
C VAL A 288 12.42 14.03 -24.57
N THR A 289 11.77 14.44 -25.66
CA THR A 289 12.28 15.50 -26.53
C THR A 289 11.24 16.61 -26.61
N LEU A 290 11.65 17.85 -26.35
CA LEU A 290 10.73 18.98 -26.46
C LEU A 290 10.41 19.23 -27.95
N PRO A 291 9.15 19.12 -28.38
CA PRO A 291 8.86 19.03 -29.82
C PRO A 291 8.94 20.38 -30.54
N ARG A 292 8.60 21.48 -29.86
CA ARG A 292 8.54 22.85 -30.38
C ARG A 292 8.52 23.84 -29.21
N GLU A 293 8.49 25.14 -29.50
CA GLU A 293 8.30 26.18 -28.49
C GLU A 293 6.99 25.99 -27.72
N GLY A 294 7.02 26.24 -26.41
CA GLY A 294 5.92 26.00 -25.48
C GLY A 294 6.35 25.24 -24.22
N ALA A 295 5.47 25.24 -23.22
CA ALA A 295 5.65 24.50 -21.97
C ALA A 295 4.78 23.23 -22.00
N PHE A 296 5.40 22.05 -22.03
CA PHE A 296 4.69 20.77 -22.16
C PHE A 296 4.63 20.06 -20.81
N GLU A 297 3.45 19.55 -20.47
CA GLU A 297 3.22 18.88 -19.19
C GLU A 297 3.72 17.43 -19.22
N PHE A 298 4.57 17.07 -18.26
CA PHE A 298 4.69 15.72 -17.73
C PHE A 298 3.72 15.60 -16.56
N ARG A 299 2.68 14.76 -16.70
CA ARG A 299 1.65 14.58 -15.68
C ARG A 299 1.79 13.23 -15.01
N ALA A 300 1.70 13.22 -13.68
CA ALA A 300 1.55 12.02 -12.85
C ALA A 300 0.14 12.01 -12.25
N THR A 301 -0.77 11.21 -12.82
CA THR A 301 -2.17 11.11 -12.39
C THR A 301 -2.34 9.96 -11.40
N ALA A 302 -2.94 10.23 -10.24
CA ALA A 302 -3.20 9.20 -9.22
C ALA A 302 -4.05 8.06 -9.81
N GLN A 303 -3.77 6.81 -9.39
CA GLN A 303 -4.42 5.64 -9.95
C GLN A 303 -5.95 5.69 -9.82
N ASP A 304 -6.50 6.21 -8.73
CA ASP A 304 -7.95 6.37 -8.55
C ASP A 304 -8.56 7.56 -9.31
N ASN A 305 -7.76 8.34 -10.03
CA ASN A 305 -8.15 9.55 -10.76
C ASN A 305 -8.63 10.72 -9.85
N THR A 306 -8.24 10.73 -8.58
CA THR A 306 -8.63 11.80 -7.62
C THR A 306 -7.82 13.09 -7.76
N GLY A 307 -6.67 13.04 -8.45
CA GLY A 307 -5.84 14.21 -8.71
C GLY A 307 -4.55 13.85 -9.45
N HIS A 308 -3.67 14.83 -9.60
CA HIS A 308 -2.39 14.67 -10.28
C HIS A 308 -1.35 15.70 -9.80
N ALA A 309 -0.08 15.43 -10.11
CA ALA A 309 1.02 16.39 -10.03
C ALA A 309 1.53 16.72 -11.45
N SER A 310 1.96 17.96 -11.67
CA SER A 310 2.36 18.44 -13.01
C SER A 310 3.77 19.02 -13.03
N LEU A 311 4.62 18.49 -13.90
CA LEU A 311 5.90 19.09 -14.25
C LEU A 311 5.81 19.72 -15.64
N TRP A 312 6.02 21.03 -15.75
CA TRP A 312 6.06 21.75 -17.01
C TRP A 312 7.51 21.85 -17.52
N LEU A 313 7.75 21.37 -18.74
CA LEU A 313 9.05 21.47 -19.41
C LEU A 313 8.96 22.51 -20.53
N GLY A 314 9.81 23.53 -20.46
CA GLY A 314 9.89 24.60 -21.46
C GLY A 314 9.18 25.89 -21.03
N GLU A 315 9.20 26.87 -21.92
CA GLU A 315 8.65 28.21 -21.70
C GLU A 315 7.63 28.55 -22.79
N GLY A 316 6.63 29.38 -22.46
CA GLY A 316 5.57 29.82 -23.37
C GLY A 316 4.22 29.15 -23.12
N PRO A 317 3.35 29.04 -24.15
CA PRO A 317 2.00 28.49 -24.00
C PRO A 317 2.01 27.06 -23.44
N ARG A 318 1.15 26.80 -22.44
CA ARG A 318 1.04 25.51 -21.77
C ARG A 318 0.28 24.49 -22.62
N VAL A 319 0.86 23.32 -22.80
CA VAL A 319 0.24 22.15 -23.45
C VAL A 319 0.06 21.05 -22.42
N ALA A 320 -1.18 20.86 -21.99
CA ALA A 320 -1.55 19.90 -20.96
C ALA A 320 -1.59 18.45 -21.48
N ALA A 321 -1.33 17.49 -20.59
CA ALA A 321 -1.43 16.08 -20.90
C ALA A 321 -2.92 15.61 -20.99
N PRO A 322 -3.23 14.58 -21.79
CA PRO A 322 -4.62 14.13 -21.98
C PRO A 322 -5.24 13.49 -20.73
N THR A 323 -6.46 13.88 -20.37
CA THR A 323 -7.17 13.28 -19.23
C THR A 323 -7.30 11.76 -19.34
N ILE A 324 -7.11 11.08 -18.20
CA ILE A 324 -7.27 9.63 -18.09
C ILE A 324 -8.73 9.32 -17.71
N PRO A 325 -9.37 8.31 -18.34
CA PRO A 325 -10.70 7.87 -17.92
C PRO A 325 -10.71 7.41 -16.46
N SER A 326 -11.84 7.54 -15.80
CA SER A 326 -12.02 7.09 -14.42
C SER A 326 -12.02 5.56 -14.33
N PRO A 327 -11.54 4.99 -13.22
CA PRO A 327 -11.58 3.54 -13.03
C PRO A 327 -13.01 3.02 -12.88
N ASN A 328 -13.28 1.83 -13.41
CA ASN A 328 -14.53 1.12 -13.15
C ASN A 328 -14.46 0.36 -11.83
N LEU A 329 -14.99 0.96 -10.77
CA LEU A 329 -14.98 0.39 -9.42
C LEU A 329 -16.08 -0.66 -9.18
N TYR A 330 -17.16 -0.66 -9.96
CA TYR A 330 -18.29 -1.58 -9.75
C TYR A 330 -18.04 -2.95 -10.38
N HIS A 331 -17.10 -3.08 -11.30
CA HIS A 331 -16.91 -4.33 -12.03
C HIS A 331 -16.34 -5.45 -11.13
N THR A 332 -17.18 -6.43 -10.81
CA THR A 332 -16.80 -7.55 -9.94
C THR A 332 -16.11 -8.71 -10.68
N MET A 333 -14.93 -9.09 -10.20
CA MET A 333 -14.20 -10.31 -10.59
C MET A 333 -14.83 -11.56 -9.93
N GLY A 334 -14.45 -12.76 -10.36
CA GLY A 334 -14.99 -14.03 -9.81
C GLY A 334 -16.30 -14.52 -10.46
N ARG A 335 -16.72 -15.73 -10.13
CA ARG A 335 -17.92 -16.38 -10.68
C ARG A 335 -18.83 -16.86 -9.56
N VAL A 336 -20.11 -16.54 -9.64
CA VAL A 336 -21.12 -17.07 -8.72
C VAL A 336 -21.37 -18.54 -9.05
N SER A 337 -21.23 -19.40 -8.05
CA SER A 337 -21.45 -20.84 -8.12
C SER A 337 -21.80 -21.37 -6.72
N TRP A 338 -22.36 -22.57 -6.62
CA TRP A 338 -22.58 -23.23 -5.33
C TRP A 338 -21.31 -23.31 -4.47
N ARG A 339 -20.15 -23.56 -5.11
CA ARG A 339 -18.85 -23.59 -4.42
C ARG A 339 -18.45 -22.23 -3.84
N SER A 340 -18.71 -21.13 -4.55
CA SER A 340 -18.36 -19.79 -4.06
C SER A 340 -19.33 -19.29 -2.99
N LEU A 341 -20.60 -19.71 -3.05
CA LEU A 341 -21.61 -19.35 -2.05
C LEU A 341 -21.42 -20.12 -0.73
N LEU A 342 -21.01 -21.39 -0.79
CA LEU A 342 -20.73 -22.21 0.39
C LEU A 342 -19.27 -22.09 0.88
N ALA A 343 -18.47 -21.22 0.28
CA ALA A 343 -17.09 -21.00 0.68
C ALA A 343 -17.00 -20.49 2.12
N LEU A 344 -16.12 -21.11 2.91
CA LEU A 344 -15.86 -20.72 4.30
C LEU A 344 -14.77 -19.65 4.42
N ARG A 345 -14.07 -19.36 3.32
CA ARG A 345 -12.98 -18.37 3.28
C ARG A 345 -13.11 -17.42 2.10
N PRO A 346 -12.67 -16.15 2.24
CA PRO A 346 -12.73 -15.17 1.16
C PRO A 346 -12.05 -15.63 -0.13
N GLU A 347 -10.85 -16.21 -0.05
CA GLU A 347 -10.11 -16.64 -1.23
C GLU A 347 -10.80 -17.77 -2.01
N GLU A 348 -11.60 -18.60 -1.33
CA GLU A 348 -12.38 -19.66 -1.95
C GLU A 348 -13.60 -19.10 -2.68
N ALA A 349 -14.27 -18.10 -2.09
CA ALA A 349 -15.36 -17.37 -2.74
C ALA A 349 -14.90 -16.70 -4.04
N MET A 350 -13.63 -16.28 -4.09
CA MET A 350 -13.00 -15.70 -5.28
C MET A 350 -12.42 -16.73 -6.26
N GLY A 351 -12.48 -18.02 -5.96
CA GLY A 351 -11.96 -19.10 -6.82
C GLY A 351 -10.44 -19.28 -6.77
N MET A 352 -9.78 -18.73 -5.75
CA MET A 352 -8.31 -18.77 -5.55
C MET A 352 -7.91 -19.65 -4.35
N SER A 353 -8.64 -20.75 -4.11
CA SER A 353 -8.38 -21.68 -2.99
C SER A 353 -6.91 -22.11 -2.85
N ASP A 354 -6.51 -22.51 -1.65
CA ASP A 354 -5.13 -22.99 -1.43
C ASP A 354 -4.79 -24.21 -2.25
N ALA A 355 -5.76 -25.10 -2.46
CA ALA A 355 -5.58 -26.27 -3.31
C ALA A 355 -5.22 -25.84 -4.74
N ALA A 356 -5.85 -24.79 -5.27
CA ALA A 356 -5.53 -24.24 -6.58
C ALA A 356 -4.12 -23.62 -6.63
N VAL A 357 -3.72 -22.87 -5.60
CA VAL A 357 -2.37 -22.29 -5.50
C VAL A 357 -1.31 -23.39 -5.40
N ARG A 358 -1.49 -24.38 -4.51
CA ARG A 358 -0.57 -25.51 -4.35
C ARG A 358 -0.46 -26.38 -5.60
N ALA A 359 -1.57 -26.54 -6.33
CA ALA A 359 -1.59 -27.27 -7.60
C ALA A 359 -0.94 -26.49 -8.77
N GLY A 360 -0.41 -25.29 -8.53
CA GLY A 360 0.28 -24.50 -9.55
C GLY A 360 -0.63 -23.89 -10.61
N LYS A 361 -1.94 -23.75 -10.34
CA LYS A 361 -2.90 -23.18 -11.30
C LYS A 361 -2.59 -21.73 -11.71
N PHE A 362 -1.79 -21.04 -10.91
CA PHE A 362 -1.44 -19.63 -11.07
C PHE A 362 0.06 -19.42 -11.36
N ASP A 363 0.83 -20.46 -11.65
CA ASP A 363 2.29 -20.34 -11.78
C ASP A 363 2.76 -19.51 -12.99
N ARG A 364 1.84 -19.05 -13.85
CA ARG A 364 2.19 -18.17 -14.98
C ARG A 364 1.95 -16.70 -14.61
N PRO A 365 2.93 -15.82 -14.93
CA PRO A 365 2.78 -14.37 -14.78
C PRO A 365 1.54 -13.82 -15.50
N GLY A 366 0.87 -12.85 -14.89
CA GLY A 366 -0.31 -12.18 -15.43
C GLY A 366 -1.59 -13.03 -15.44
N MET A 367 -1.60 -14.23 -14.84
CA MET A 367 -2.80 -15.05 -14.73
C MET A 367 -3.85 -14.40 -13.82
N MET A 368 -5.07 -14.24 -14.33
CA MET A 368 -6.22 -13.73 -13.58
C MET A 368 -7.34 -14.79 -13.50
N PRO A 369 -7.85 -15.15 -12.30
CA PRO A 369 -8.96 -16.09 -12.16
C PRO A 369 -10.25 -15.52 -12.75
N GLY A 370 -10.90 -16.30 -13.62
CA GLY A 370 -12.30 -16.06 -14.00
C GLY A 370 -12.54 -14.99 -15.08
N MET A 371 -11.54 -14.20 -15.48
CA MET A 371 -11.63 -13.32 -16.65
C MET A 371 -11.36 -14.11 -17.94
N LYS A 372 -12.39 -14.26 -18.79
CA LYS A 372 -12.14 -14.59 -20.21
C LYS A 372 -11.73 -13.29 -20.89
N MET A 373 -10.55 -13.27 -21.54
CA MET A 373 -10.02 -12.15 -22.34
C MET A 373 -10.85 -11.83 -23.61
N GLY A 374 -12.16 -12.09 -23.61
CA GLY A 374 -13.06 -11.79 -24.73
C GLY A 374 -13.55 -10.35 -24.65
N HIS A 375 -13.66 -9.69 -25.81
CA HIS A 375 -14.15 -8.32 -25.98
C HIS A 375 -15.52 -8.07 -25.35
N THR A 376 -15.60 -7.84 -24.03
CA THR A 376 -16.84 -7.41 -23.37
C THR A 376 -17.00 -5.90 -23.53
N ARG A 377 -17.41 -5.48 -24.73
CA ARG A 377 -17.64 -4.07 -25.09
C ARG A 377 -19.04 -3.56 -24.74
N ARG A 378 -19.79 -4.19 -23.81
CA ARG A 378 -21.26 -4.04 -23.78
C ARG A 378 -21.94 -3.64 -22.48
N SER A 379 -21.24 -3.25 -21.41
CA SER A 379 -21.94 -2.79 -20.19
C SER A 379 -21.13 -1.82 -19.32
N THR A 380 -20.27 -1.01 -19.93
CA THR A 380 -19.47 -0.02 -19.20
C THR A 380 -19.75 1.36 -19.78
N PRO A 381 -20.07 2.37 -18.94
CA PRO A 381 -20.15 3.75 -19.38
C PRO A 381 -18.89 4.17 -20.15
N PRO A 382 -19.00 5.04 -21.17
CA PRO A 382 -17.89 5.37 -22.08
C PRO A 382 -16.64 5.93 -21.38
N ASP A 383 -16.83 6.55 -20.21
CA ASP A 383 -15.76 7.20 -19.44
C ASP A 383 -15.18 6.34 -18.31
N LEU A 384 -15.65 5.09 -18.16
CA LEU A 384 -15.13 4.14 -17.18
C LEU A 384 -14.25 3.09 -17.86
N ALA A 385 -13.08 2.83 -17.26
CA ALA A 385 -12.10 1.90 -17.80
C ALA A 385 -11.63 0.89 -16.73
N LEU A 386 -11.32 -0.32 -17.18
CA LEU A 386 -10.75 -1.36 -16.33
C LEU A 386 -9.22 -1.30 -16.39
N ASP A 387 -8.60 -1.20 -15.22
CA ASP A 387 -7.14 -1.13 -15.10
C ASP A 387 -6.50 -2.31 -15.84
N GLY A 388 -5.60 -1.93 -16.72
CA GLY A 388 -4.77 -2.83 -17.46
C GLY A 388 -5.42 -3.57 -18.64
N MET A 389 -6.74 -3.48 -18.75
CA MET A 389 -7.49 -3.97 -19.92
C MET A 389 -7.76 -2.84 -20.93
N ASP A 390 -7.86 -1.60 -20.45
CA ASP A 390 -7.95 -0.41 -21.29
C ASP A 390 -6.56 0.15 -21.60
N PRO A 391 -6.17 0.36 -22.87
CA PRO A 391 -4.89 0.97 -23.23
C PRO A 391 -4.65 2.36 -22.62
N ARG A 392 -5.70 3.08 -22.25
CA ARG A 392 -5.63 4.39 -21.57
C ARG A 392 -5.27 4.24 -20.09
N ARG A 393 -5.46 3.07 -19.49
CA ARG A 393 -5.10 2.75 -18.10
C ARG A 393 -4.22 1.49 -18.09
N PRO A 394 -2.99 1.56 -18.64
CA PRO A 394 -2.16 0.38 -18.86
C PRO A 394 -1.57 -0.17 -17.56
N TRP A 395 -1.22 -1.46 -17.54
CA TRP A 395 -0.36 -2.05 -16.52
C TRP A 395 1.03 -1.39 -16.47
N PRO A 396 1.82 -1.67 -15.41
CA PRO A 396 3.25 -1.39 -15.41
C PRO A 396 3.95 -1.97 -16.65
N PRO A 397 5.04 -1.34 -17.13
CA PRO A 397 5.59 -1.61 -18.45
C PRO A 397 6.38 -2.92 -18.55
N TYR A 398 6.35 -3.79 -17.54
CA TYR A 398 7.23 -4.96 -17.40
C TYR A 398 7.32 -5.84 -18.63
N ARG A 399 6.20 -6.08 -19.33
CA ARG A 399 6.16 -6.90 -20.55
C ARG A 399 6.96 -6.31 -21.73
N PHE A 400 7.19 -5.00 -21.71
CA PHE A 400 7.91 -4.29 -22.76
C PHE A 400 9.40 -4.15 -22.43
N LEU A 401 9.75 -4.10 -21.14
CA LEU A 401 11.13 -3.96 -20.70
C LEU A 401 11.94 -5.20 -21.05
N ARG A 402 13.19 -5.00 -21.48
CA ARG A 402 14.19 -6.05 -21.66
C ARG A 402 15.51 -5.58 -21.05
N ALA A 403 16.15 -6.44 -20.27
CA ALA A 403 17.49 -6.16 -19.77
C ALA A 403 18.49 -6.08 -20.95
N THR A 404 19.51 -5.25 -20.81
CA THR A 404 20.57 -5.06 -21.84
C THR A 404 21.55 -6.23 -21.88
N LYS A 405 21.59 -7.02 -20.82
CA LYS A 405 22.41 -8.23 -20.66
C LYS A 405 21.53 -9.40 -20.21
N PRO A 406 21.93 -10.66 -20.47
CA PRO A 406 21.22 -11.83 -19.93
C PRO A 406 21.19 -11.79 -18.40
N THR A 407 20.00 -11.94 -17.82
CA THR A 407 19.76 -11.98 -16.37
C THR A 407 19.50 -13.38 -15.86
N ALA A 408 19.40 -14.37 -16.75
CA ALA A 408 19.15 -15.76 -16.37
C ALA A 408 20.25 -16.32 -15.45
N PRO A 409 19.89 -17.09 -14.40
CA PRO A 409 20.87 -17.79 -13.61
C PRO A 409 21.61 -18.82 -14.49
N PRO A 410 22.83 -19.23 -14.09
CA PRO A 410 23.57 -20.26 -14.80
C PRO A 410 22.72 -21.54 -14.99
N PRO A 411 22.77 -22.17 -16.17
CA PRO A 411 22.08 -23.43 -16.42
C PRO A 411 22.42 -24.50 -15.36
N GLY A 412 21.44 -25.30 -14.97
CA GLY A 412 21.64 -26.41 -14.03
C GLY A 412 21.68 -26.04 -12.54
N LYS A 413 21.62 -24.76 -12.16
CA LYS A 413 21.43 -24.39 -10.76
C LYS A 413 20.03 -24.80 -10.26
N PRO A 414 19.92 -25.40 -9.06
CA PRO A 414 18.62 -25.71 -8.48
C PRO A 414 17.85 -24.41 -8.19
N VAL A 415 16.58 -24.38 -8.60
CA VAL A 415 15.67 -23.27 -8.33
C VAL A 415 14.70 -23.69 -7.22
N ARG A 416 14.75 -22.99 -6.10
CA ARG A 416 13.80 -23.16 -5.00
C ARG A 416 12.56 -22.31 -5.27
N VAL A 417 11.43 -22.97 -5.48
CA VAL A 417 10.16 -22.29 -5.76
C VAL A 417 9.35 -22.12 -4.47
N LEU A 418 8.99 -20.88 -4.16
CA LEU A 418 8.11 -20.53 -3.04
C LEU A 418 6.87 -19.82 -3.58
N ARG A 419 5.69 -20.23 -3.11
CA ARG A 419 4.42 -19.60 -3.44
C ARG A 419 3.96 -18.79 -2.24
N LEU A 420 3.78 -17.49 -2.45
CA LEU A 420 3.32 -16.56 -1.42
C LEU A 420 2.02 -15.93 -1.91
N THR A 421 1.02 -15.91 -1.03
CA THR A 421 -0.25 -15.26 -1.28
C THR A 421 -0.23 -13.86 -0.66
N LEU A 422 -0.71 -12.87 -1.40
CA LEU A 422 -0.97 -11.53 -0.86
C LEU A 422 -2.45 -11.53 -0.49
N ASP A 423 -2.73 -11.56 0.81
CA ASP A 423 -4.07 -11.61 1.37
C ASP A 423 -4.28 -10.40 2.28
N GLY A 424 -5.53 -10.16 2.67
CA GLY A 424 -5.87 -9.11 3.62
C GLY A 424 -7.33 -9.15 4.03
N ASP A 425 -7.63 -8.33 5.02
CA ASP A 425 -8.96 -8.00 5.49
C ASP A 425 -9.11 -6.48 5.41
N MET A 426 -9.84 -6.00 4.40
CA MET A 426 -9.98 -4.57 4.15
C MET A 426 -10.86 -3.88 5.20
N GLU A 427 -11.80 -4.60 5.83
CA GLU A 427 -12.69 -4.02 6.85
C GLU A 427 -11.93 -3.75 8.15
N ARG A 428 -11.04 -4.69 8.54
CA ARG A 428 -10.18 -4.54 9.73
C ARG A 428 -8.83 -3.89 9.42
N TYR A 429 -8.58 -3.63 8.13
CA TYR A 429 -7.33 -3.13 7.58
C TYR A 429 -6.09 -3.90 8.08
N VAL A 430 -6.10 -5.23 7.90
CA VAL A 430 -5.00 -6.14 8.27
C VAL A 430 -4.49 -6.81 7.01
N TRP A 431 -3.16 -6.88 6.84
CA TRP A 431 -2.57 -7.36 5.60
C TRP A 431 -1.56 -8.49 5.85
N PHE A 432 -1.53 -9.44 4.91
CA PHE A 432 -0.84 -10.71 5.10
C PHE A 432 0.04 -11.06 3.91
N LEU A 433 1.19 -11.67 4.20
CA LEU A 433 2.07 -12.27 3.19
C LEU A 433 2.22 -13.77 3.46
N GLY A 434 1.53 -14.62 2.69
CA GLY A 434 1.39 -16.03 3.01
C GLY A 434 0.50 -16.26 4.24
N LYS A 435 -0.65 -15.55 4.28
CA LYS A 435 -1.75 -15.66 5.27
C LYS A 435 -1.47 -15.28 6.72
N LYS A 436 -0.26 -14.83 7.00
CA LYS A 436 0.16 -14.42 8.33
C LYS A 436 0.59 -12.95 8.29
N ALA A 437 0.35 -12.22 9.36
CA ALA A 437 0.92 -10.88 9.52
C ALA A 437 2.42 -11.01 9.87
N LEU A 438 3.17 -9.91 9.83
CA LEU A 438 4.56 -9.88 10.28
C LEU A 438 4.69 -10.35 11.74
N SER A 439 3.73 -9.97 12.61
CA SER A 439 3.69 -10.36 14.03
C SER A 439 3.54 -11.87 14.26
N GLU A 440 3.02 -12.63 13.27
CA GLU A 440 2.75 -14.08 13.40
C GLU A 440 3.81 -14.96 12.72
N SER A 441 4.50 -14.43 11.72
CA SER A 441 5.54 -15.15 10.99
C SER A 441 6.60 -14.20 10.50
N ASP A 442 7.82 -14.58 10.80
CA ASP A 442 8.96 -13.71 10.72
C ASP A 442 9.80 -13.93 9.47
N VAL A 443 9.96 -15.19 9.02
CA VAL A 443 11.10 -15.54 8.17
C VAL A 443 10.77 -16.42 6.94
N ILE A 444 11.30 -16.01 5.77
CA ILE A 444 11.52 -16.84 4.59
C ILE A 444 13.00 -17.29 4.62
N ARG A 445 13.25 -18.56 4.98
CA ARG A 445 14.62 -19.10 5.07
C ARG A 445 15.16 -19.49 3.70
N ILE A 446 16.34 -19.01 3.33
CA ILE A 446 17.03 -19.30 2.07
C ILE A 446 18.50 -19.64 2.31
N ARG A 447 19.14 -20.27 1.31
CA ARG A 447 20.54 -20.69 1.35
C ARG A 447 21.38 -19.88 0.38
N LYS A 448 22.57 -19.47 0.82
CA LYS A 448 23.53 -18.81 -0.07
C LYS A 448 23.85 -19.69 -1.28
N GLY A 449 23.83 -19.08 -2.47
CA GLY A 449 24.19 -19.71 -3.73
C GLY A 449 23.03 -20.36 -4.50
N GLU A 450 21.87 -20.55 -3.87
CA GLU A 450 20.65 -21.03 -4.53
C GLU A 450 19.99 -19.95 -5.41
N VAL A 451 19.06 -20.37 -6.27
CA VAL A 451 18.19 -19.43 -7.00
C VAL A 451 16.80 -19.55 -6.39
N VAL A 452 16.25 -18.43 -5.92
CA VAL A 452 14.93 -18.40 -5.30
C VAL A 452 13.93 -17.83 -6.30
N ARG A 453 12.85 -18.57 -6.55
CA ARG A 453 11.72 -18.12 -7.37
C ARG A 453 10.51 -17.92 -6.48
N LEU A 454 10.03 -16.68 -6.39
CA LEU A 454 8.80 -16.34 -5.68
C LEU A 454 7.66 -16.20 -6.68
N ILE A 455 6.60 -16.98 -6.47
CA ILE A 455 5.32 -16.85 -7.18
C ILE A 455 4.38 -16.10 -6.24
N LEU A 456 4.09 -14.85 -6.57
CA LEU A 456 3.31 -13.92 -5.77
C LEU A 456 1.88 -13.90 -6.31
N VAL A 457 0.96 -14.53 -5.58
CA VAL A 457 -0.45 -14.65 -5.96
C VAL A 457 -1.25 -13.62 -5.20
N ASN A 458 -1.71 -12.57 -5.88
CA ASN A 458 -2.54 -11.55 -5.26
C ASN A 458 -4.02 -11.98 -5.24
N ARG A 459 -4.56 -12.12 -4.03
CA ARG A 459 -5.97 -12.48 -3.80
C ARG A 459 -6.81 -11.28 -3.38
N THR A 460 -6.27 -10.08 -3.44
CA THR A 460 -6.98 -8.85 -3.11
C THR A 460 -7.29 -8.05 -4.37
N MET A 461 -8.14 -7.04 -4.20
CA MET A 461 -8.59 -6.16 -5.28
C MET A 461 -7.67 -4.96 -5.49
N MET A 462 -6.50 -4.93 -4.85
CA MET A 462 -5.56 -3.81 -4.84
C MET A 462 -4.22 -4.19 -5.45
N HIS A 463 -3.50 -3.20 -5.97
CA HIS A 463 -2.10 -3.36 -6.34
C HIS A 463 -1.23 -3.52 -5.09
N HIS A 464 -0.21 -4.37 -5.16
CA HIS A 464 0.80 -4.49 -4.11
C HIS A 464 2.20 -4.34 -4.73
N PRO A 465 2.84 -3.17 -4.60
CA PRO A 465 4.24 -3.00 -4.98
C PRO A 465 5.14 -3.74 -3.99
N MET A 466 5.62 -4.92 -4.37
CA MET A 466 6.46 -5.77 -3.54
C MET A 466 7.94 -5.42 -3.73
N HIS A 467 8.61 -5.05 -2.64
CA HIS A 467 10.02 -4.69 -2.62
C HIS A 467 10.83 -5.72 -1.82
N LEU A 468 11.98 -6.14 -2.37
CA LEU A 468 12.97 -6.98 -1.70
C LEU A 468 14.25 -6.19 -1.49
N HIS A 469 14.65 -6.04 -0.22
CA HIS A 469 15.89 -5.38 0.15
C HIS A 469 17.12 -6.22 -0.25
N GLY A 470 18.24 -5.53 -0.45
CA GLY A 470 19.55 -6.15 -0.69
C GLY A 470 19.65 -6.98 -1.95
N HIS A 471 18.63 -7.04 -2.81
CA HIS A 471 18.63 -7.85 -4.01
C HIS A 471 17.99 -7.12 -5.18
N PHE A 472 18.47 -7.45 -6.36
CA PHE A 472 17.69 -7.33 -7.57
C PHE A 472 17.16 -8.71 -7.96
N PHE A 473 16.01 -8.74 -8.62
CA PHE A 473 15.35 -9.91 -9.13
C PHE A 473 14.92 -9.72 -10.58
N ARG A 474 14.78 -10.84 -11.29
CA ARG A 474 14.09 -10.90 -12.58
C ARG A 474 12.61 -10.78 -12.35
N VAL A 475 11.94 -9.95 -13.15
CA VAL A 475 10.49 -10.05 -13.32
C VAL A 475 10.20 -10.91 -14.53
N LEU A 476 9.70 -12.13 -14.31
CA LEU A 476 9.42 -13.05 -15.39
C LEU A 476 8.11 -12.64 -16.08
N SER A 477 8.19 -11.98 -17.24
CA SER A 477 7.02 -11.46 -17.98
C SER A 477 7.04 -11.80 -19.47
N GLY A 478 7.79 -12.84 -19.87
CA GLY A 478 7.84 -13.36 -21.24
C GLY A 478 9.13 -13.09 -22.02
N GLN A 479 10.11 -12.39 -21.44
CA GLN A 479 11.36 -12.02 -22.12
C GLN A 479 12.47 -13.08 -22.07
N GLY A 480 12.22 -14.23 -21.43
CA GLY A 480 13.18 -15.32 -21.29
C GLY A 480 14.46 -14.89 -20.54
N ALA A 481 15.62 -15.09 -21.16
CA ALA A 481 16.91 -14.77 -20.56
C ALA A 481 17.15 -13.27 -20.33
N TYR A 482 16.33 -12.40 -20.93
CA TYR A 482 16.45 -10.93 -20.86
C TYR A 482 15.32 -10.28 -20.06
N ALA A 483 14.75 -11.02 -19.10
CA ALA A 483 13.80 -10.48 -18.13
C ALA A 483 14.39 -9.23 -17.45
N PRO A 484 13.61 -8.15 -17.26
CA PRO A 484 14.10 -6.94 -16.60
C PRO A 484 14.55 -7.27 -15.18
N TRP A 485 15.63 -6.60 -14.77
CA TRP A 485 16.26 -6.74 -13.46
C TRP A 485 15.78 -5.56 -12.61
N LYS A 486 15.09 -5.84 -11.51
CA LYS A 486 14.35 -4.84 -10.70
C LYS A 486 14.46 -5.15 -9.22
N HIS A 487 14.09 -4.22 -8.35
CA HIS A 487 14.04 -4.42 -6.90
C HIS A 487 12.63 -4.23 -6.33
N THR A 488 11.72 -3.62 -7.09
CA THR A 488 10.30 -3.46 -6.74
C THR A 488 9.44 -4.01 -7.88
N VAL A 489 8.33 -4.68 -7.58
CA VAL A 489 7.40 -5.16 -8.61
C VAL A 489 5.95 -5.08 -8.17
N ASP A 490 5.10 -4.60 -9.06
CA ASP A 490 3.66 -4.66 -8.86
C ASP A 490 3.14 -6.11 -8.93
N VAL A 491 2.28 -6.44 -7.98
CA VAL A 491 1.38 -7.60 -8.05
C VAL A 491 -0.04 -7.07 -8.04
N ALA A 492 -0.55 -6.82 -9.23
CA ALA A 492 -1.84 -6.16 -9.40
C ALA A 492 -3.03 -7.03 -8.95
N PRO A 493 -4.24 -6.43 -8.86
CA PRO A 493 -5.44 -7.08 -8.36
C PRO A 493 -5.70 -8.43 -9.00
N MET A 494 -5.97 -9.44 -8.18
CA MET A 494 -6.40 -10.77 -8.63
C MET A 494 -5.47 -11.40 -9.67
N SER A 495 -4.18 -11.06 -9.65
CA SER A 495 -3.20 -11.52 -10.64
C SER A 495 -2.05 -12.28 -9.98
N THR A 496 -1.13 -12.80 -10.80
CA THR A 496 0.12 -13.41 -10.32
C THR A 496 1.33 -12.79 -10.97
N THR A 497 2.33 -12.48 -10.16
CA THR A 497 3.65 -12.03 -10.61
C THR A 497 4.69 -13.05 -10.17
N VAL A 498 5.66 -13.37 -11.03
CA VAL A 498 6.74 -14.29 -10.70
C VAL A 498 8.06 -13.57 -10.75
N ILE A 499 8.81 -13.61 -9.65
CA ILE A 499 10.16 -13.06 -9.56
C ILE A 499 11.20 -14.14 -9.25
N GLU A 500 12.43 -13.91 -9.67
CA GLU A 500 13.54 -14.83 -9.45
C GLU A 500 14.85 -14.09 -9.15
N PHE A 501 15.53 -14.46 -8.07
CA PHE A 501 16.82 -13.87 -7.70
C PHE A 501 17.84 -14.93 -7.25
N PRO A 502 19.14 -14.70 -7.52
CA PRO A 502 20.21 -15.45 -6.90
C PRO A 502 20.33 -15.05 -5.43
N ALA A 503 20.43 -16.04 -4.54
CA ALA A 503 20.69 -15.80 -3.13
C ALA A 503 22.18 -15.55 -2.88
N ASN A 504 22.69 -14.39 -3.26
CA ASN A 504 24.12 -14.04 -3.17
C ASN A 504 24.46 -12.94 -2.15
N GLU A 505 23.47 -12.25 -1.60
CA GLU A 505 23.64 -11.12 -0.68
C GLU A 505 23.33 -11.61 0.75
N SER A 506 24.33 -12.15 1.44
CA SER A 506 24.13 -12.80 2.75
C SER A 506 23.70 -11.80 3.82
N GLY A 507 22.59 -12.07 4.51
CA GLY A 507 22.06 -11.21 5.56
C GLY A 507 20.61 -11.53 5.91
N ASP A 508 20.01 -10.64 6.69
CA ASP A 508 18.56 -10.58 6.86
C ASP A 508 18.04 -9.38 6.07
N TRP A 509 17.10 -9.65 5.16
CA TRP A 509 16.60 -8.65 4.23
C TRP A 509 15.10 -8.55 4.33
N PHE A 510 14.58 -7.33 4.34
CA PHE A 510 13.16 -7.12 4.42
C PHE A 510 12.48 -7.33 3.05
N PHE A 511 11.33 -7.99 3.05
CA PHE A 511 10.50 -8.23 1.87
C PHE A 511 9.06 -7.84 2.18
N HIS A 512 8.57 -6.77 1.58
CA HIS A 512 7.30 -6.17 1.99
C HIS A 512 6.57 -5.46 0.85
N CYS A 513 5.28 -5.21 1.08
CA CYS A 513 4.51 -4.27 0.27
C CYS A 513 4.95 -2.84 0.59
N HIS A 514 5.14 -2.02 -0.43
CA HIS A 514 5.57 -0.62 -0.31
C HIS A 514 4.39 0.36 -0.27
N ILE A 515 3.15 -0.13 -0.11
CA ILE A 515 2.09 0.72 0.44
C ILE A 515 2.37 0.82 1.95
N LEU A 516 2.71 2.01 2.43
CA LEU A 516 3.21 2.27 3.79
C LEU A 516 2.28 1.69 4.86
N TYR A 517 0.97 1.87 4.66
CA TYR A 517 -0.06 1.42 5.60
C TYR A 517 -0.30 -0.11 5.54
N HIS A 518 -0.03 -0.76 4.39
CA HIS A 518 -0.03 -2.22 4.28
C HIS A 518 1.16 -2.83 5.02
N LEU A 519 2.34 -2.21 4.89
CA LEU A 519 3.52 -2.58 5.65
C LEU A 519 3.24 -2.45 7.16
N LYS A 520 2.81 -1.26 7.61
CA LYS A 520 2.52 -0.98 9.02
C LYS A 520 1.47 -1.94 9.61
N SER A 521 0.58 -2.46 8.77
CA SER A 521 -0.47 -3.40 9.14
C SER A 521 -0.14 -4.88 8.87
N GLY A 522 1.09 -5.20 8.48
CA GLY A 522 1.65 -6.56 8.57
C GLY A 522 2.08 -7.25 7.27
N MET A 523 1.98 -6.62 6.09
CA MET A 523 2.35 -7.26 4.81
C MET A 523 3.86 -7.29 4.56
N ALA A 524 4.59 -8.05 5.39
CA ALA A 524 6.04 -8.15 5.31
C ALA A 524 6.60 -9.47 5.82
N ARG A 525 7.83 -9.79 5.41
CA ARG A 525 8.65 -10.91 5.88
C ARG A 525 10.12 -10.52 5.92
N VAL A 526 10.89 -11.26 6.70
CA VAL A 526 12.36 -11.24 6.63
C VAL A 526 12.83 -12.41 5.77
N VAL A 527 13.56 -12.14 4.70
CA VAL A 527 14.34 -13.15 3.98
C VAL A 527 15.64 -13.38 4.76
N HIS A 528 15.76 -14.56 5.37
CA HIS A 528 16.88 -14.93 6.23
C HIS A 528 17.80 -15.92 5.54
N TYR A 529 19.09 -15.60 5.50
CA TYR A 529 20.11 -16.53 5.05
C TYR A 529 20.50 -17.51 6.15
N GLU A 530 20.43 -18.81 5.85
CA GLU A 530 20.90 -19.86 6.75
C GLU A 530 22.36 -19.60 7.19
N GLY A 531 22.61 -19.61 8.50
CA GLY A 531 23.92 -19.36 9.09
C GLY A 531 24.26 -17.89 9.34
N TYR A 532 23.44 -16.94 8.90
CA TYR A 532 23.60 -15.53 9.28
C TYR A 532 23.04 -15.29 10.69
N SER A 533 23.71 -14.43 11.46
CA SER A 533 23.21 -13.93 12.74
C SER A 533 23.39 -12.42 12.76
N PRO A 534 22.33 -11.62 13.00
CA PRO A 534 22.49 -10.19 13.11
C PRO A 534 23.31 -9.83 14.36
N PRO A 535 23.82 -8.59 14.44
CA PRO A 535 24.62 -8.12 15.56
C PRO A 535 23.92 -8.30 16.92
N PRO A 536 24.66 -8.54 18.03
CA PRO A 536 24.07 -8.75 19.36
C PRO A 536 23.10 -7.65 19.81
N ALA A 537 23.40 -6.39 19.49
CA ALA A 537 22.53 -5.26 19.81
C ALA A 537 21.15 -5.37 19.11
N VAL A 538 21.13 -5.79 17.84
CA VAL A 538 19.90 -5.97 17.06
C VAL A 538 19.13 -7.20 17.55
N ARG A 539 19.82 -8.31 17.86
CA ARG A 539 19.16 -9.52 18.40
C ARG A 539 18.33 -9.24 19.66
N LYS A 540 18.80 -8.34 20.53
CA LYS A 540 18.08 -7.95 21.76
C LYS A 540 16.76 -7.24 21.48
N ILE A 541 16.70 -6.45 20.41
CA ILE A 541 15.53 -5.63 20.06
C ILE A 541 14.67 -6.24 18.95
N ARG A 542 15.14 -7.29 18.27
CA ARG A 542 14.43 -7.97 17.18
C ARG A 542 12.99 -8.38 17.52
N PRO A 543 12.66 -8.86 18.73
CA PRO A 543 11.26 -9.19 19.07
C PRO A 543 10.29 -8.02 18.91
N LEU A 544 10.77 -6.76 18.98
CA LEU A 544 9.95 -5.57 18.75
C LEU A 544 9.42 -5.47 17.30
N LEU A 545 10.12 -6.07 16.33
CA LEU A 545 9.68 -6.14 14.93
C LEU A 545 8.35 -6.89 14.77
N TYR A 546 8.12 -7.87 15.64
CA TYR A 546 6.99 -8.79 15.57
C TYR A 546 5.88 -8.43 16.58
N GLN A 547 5.95 -7.25 17.19
CA GLN A 547 4.90 -6.77 18.08
C GLN A 547 3.60 -6.53 17.30
N ASP A 548 2.50 -7.07 17.82
CA ASP A 548 1.16 -6.78 17.33
C ASP A 548 0.60 -5.58 18.12
N HIS A 549 0.43 -4.46 17.42
CA HIS A 549 -0.05 -3.22 18.05
C HIS A 549 -1.56 -3.25 18.25
N TRP A 550 -2.00 -2.70 19.39
CA TRP A 550 -3.41 -2.51 19.69
C TRP A 550 -3.88 -1.13 19.24
N TYR A 551 -5.09 -1.09 18.69
CA TYR A 551 -5.75 0.11 18.20
C TYR A 551 -7.09 0.27 18.89
N ALA A 552 -7.36 1.48 19.37
CA ALA A 552 -8.62 1.82 20.02
C ALA A 552 -9.44 2.78 19.14
N TRP A 553 -10.75 2.54 19.10
CA TRP A 553 -11.73 3.44 18.51
C TRP A 553 -13.09 3.24 19.16
N ALA A 554 -13.98 4.22 18.99
CA ALA A 554 -15.34 4.14 19.48
C ALA A 554 -16.34 4.69 18.44
N GLU A 555 -17.56 4.20 18.55
CA GLU A 555 -18.74 4.69 17.85
C GLU A 555 -19.88 4.80 18.85
N GLY A 556 -20.66 5.88 18.79
CA GLY A 556 -21.76 6.09 19.73
C GLY A 556 -22.80 7.02 19.18
N THR A 557 -24.07 6.62 19.32
CA THR A 557 -25.24 7.38 18.92
C THR A 557 -25.94 7.94 20.14
N LEU A 558 -26.22 9.24 20.10
CA LEU A 558 -27.12 9.91 21.02
C LEU A 558 -28.39 10.28 20.25
N ALA A 559 -29.50 9.61 20.56
CA ALA A 559 -30.80 9.83 19.92
C ALA A 559 -31.82 10.41 20.91
N THR A 560 -33.01 10.72 20.42
CA THR A 560 -34.12 11.23 21.23
C THR A 560 -34.70 10.20 22.20
N ASN A 561 -34.57 8.92 21.88
CA ASN A 561 -35.20 7.79 22.57
C ASN A 561 -34.20 6.85 23.27
N MET A 562 -32.95 6.83 22.84
CA MET A 562 -31.91 5.95 23.36
C MET A 562 -30.48 6.47 23.06
N SER A 563 -29.50 5.80 23.66
CA SER A 563 -28.08 5.94 23.39
C SER A 563 -27.46 4.56 23.23
N GLU A 564 -26.80 4.31 22.11
CA GLU A 564 -26.14 3.02 21.83
C GLU A 564 -24.75 3.23 21.24
N GLY A 565 -23.91 2.20 21.33
CA GLY A 565 -22.61 2.23 20.66
C GLY A 565 -21.65 1.17 21.15
N TYR A 566 -20.39 1.31 20.75
CA TYR A 566 -19.34 0.39 21.16
C TYR A 566 -17.96 1.04 21.29
N LEU A 567 -17.15 0.47 22.18
CA LEU A 567 -15.72 0.70 22.33
C LEU A 567 -14.98 -0.55 21.83
N ASN A 568 -13.96 -0.36 21.00
CA ASN A 568 -13.09 -1.43 20.54
C ASN A 568 -11.64 -1.17 20.93
N LEU A 569 -10.96 -2.25 21.33
CA LEU A 569 -9.51 -2.34 21.42
C LEU A 569 -9.08 -3.59 20.68
N SER A 570 -8.51 -3.44 19.48
CA SER A 570 -8.21 -4.59 18.60
C SER A 570 -6.78 -4.62 18.09
N ASN A 571 -6.35 -5.81 17.69
CA ASN A 571 -5.09 -6.05 16.98
C ASN A 571 -5.33 -6.98 15.76
N THR A 572 -4.28 -7.62 15.23
CA THR A 572 -4.37 -8.49 14.04
C THR A 572 -5.46 -9.57 14.19
N ARG A 573 -5.62 -10.11 15.40
CA ARG A 573 -6.32 -11.37 15.66
C ARG A 573 -7.39 -11.32 16.76
N TRP A 574 -7.35 -10.29 17.61
CA TRP A 574 -8.23 -10.14 18.77
C TRP A 574 -8.93 -8.79 18.78
N ASN A 575 -10.10 -8.72 19.38
CA ASN A 575 -10.79 -7.48 19.73
C ASN A 575 -11.40 -7.61 21.12
N LEU A 576 -11.19 -6.59 21.95
CA LEU A 576 -11.93 -6.39 23.19
C LEU A 576 -13.00 -5.35 22.88
N ARG A 577 -14.27 -5.76 22.96
CA ARG A 577 -15.42 -4.95 22.59
C ARG A 577 -16.30 -4.73 23.80
N ALA A 578 -16.66 -3.49 24.07
CA ALA A 578 -17.72 -3.14 25.00
C ALA A 578 -18.84 -2.49 24.21
N VAL A 579 -20.03 -3.04 24.25
CA VAL A 579 -21.24 -2.49 23.64
C VAL A 579 -22.10 -1.92 24.75
N TRP A 580 -22.73 -0.77 24.53
CA TRP A 580 -23.75 -0.24 25.43
C TRP A 580 -25.02 0.03 24.66
N GLU A 581 -26.14 -0.16 25.34
CA GLU A 581 -27.46 0.26 24.92
C GLU A 581 -28.18 0.84 26.14
N ILE A 582 -28.71 2.06 26.00
CA ILE A 582 -29.36 2.79 27.08
C ILE A 582 -30.63 3.41 26.51
N GLY A 583 -31.79 2.85 26.84
CA GLY A 583 -33.09 3.30 26.37
C GLY A 583 -33.90 3.99 27.47
N TRP A 584 -34.70 4.99 27.09
CA TRP A 584 -35.56 5.72 28.06
C TRP A 584 -36.93 6.10 27.52
N GLU A 585 -37.20 5.93 26.22
CA GLU A 585 -38.51 6.15 25.63
C GLU A 585 -39.24 4.81 25.51
N GLY A 586 -40.54 4.76 25.84
CA GLY A 586 -41.32 3.52 25.74
C GLY A 586 -41.18 2.57 26.93
N VAL A 587 -40.30 2.89 27.88
CA VAL A 587 -40.04 2.11 29.10
C VAL A 587 -40.32 2.92 30.37
N PRO A 588 -40.76 2.29 31.48
CA PRO A 588 -41.10 3.02 32.71
C PRO A 588 -39.88 3.63 33.42
N GLU A 589 -38.73 2.96 33.32
CA GLU A 589 -37.44 3.36 33.88
C GLU A 589 -36.37 3.23 32.79
N THR A 590 -35.26 3.95 32.93
CA THR A 590 -34.15 3.86 31.96
C THR A 590 -33.52 2.48 32.03
N GLU A 591 -33.55 1.76 30.91
CA GLU A 591 -32.92 0.46 30.76
C GLU A 591 -31.46 0.65 30.32
N THR A 592 -30.55 -0.14 30.87
CA THR A 592 -29.12 -0.10 30.54
C THR A 592 -28.59 -1.52 30.36
N GLU A 593 -28.05 -1.79 29.17
CA GLU A 593 -27.36 -3.03 28.82
C GLU A 593 -25.91 -2.74 28.47
N TRP A 594 -25.00 -3.57 28.99
CA TRP A 594 -23.60 -3.58 28.61
C TRP A 594 -23.15 -5.00 28.24
N THR A 595 -22.71 -5.17 27.00
CA THR A 595 -22.10 -6.43 26.56
C THR A 595 -20.58 -6.28 26.44
N LEU A 596 -19.83 -7.08 27.18
CA LEU A 596 -18.37 -7.10 27.17
C LEU A 596 -17.86 -8.38 26.50
N LEU A 597 -17.20 -8.26 25.34
CA LEU A 597 -16.77 -9.38 24.51
C LEU A 597 -15.25 -9.41 24.28
N VAL A 598 -14.68 -10.61 24.33
CA VAL A 598 -13.36 -10.95 23.78
C VAL A 598 -13.58 -11.73 22.49
N GLU A 599 -13.25 -11.12 21.36
CA GLU A 599 -13.45 -11.70 20.03
C GLU A 599 -12.13 -12.18 19.41
N ARG A 600 -12.17 -13.31 18.70
CA ARG A 600 -11.05 -13.89 17.97
C ARG A 600 -11.38 -14.06 16.49
N TYR A 601 -10.67 -13.34 15.63
CA TYR A 601 -10.84 -13.38 14.18
C TYR A 601 -10.08 -14.53 13.50
N PHE A 602 -10.79 -15.43 12.83
CA PHE A 602 -10.12 -16.47 12.02
C PHE A 602 -9.88 -15.99 10.59
N ASN A 603 -10.89 -15.36 10.01
CA ASN A 603 -10.85 -14.70 8.71
C ASN A 603 -12.04 -13.72 8.64
N ARG A 604 -12.17 -12.98 7.54
CA ARG A 604 -13.25 -12.00 7.38
C ARG A 604 -14.67 -12.58 7.54
N PHE A 605 -14.87 -13.87 7.27
CA PHE A 605 -16.18 -14.50 7.36
C PHE A 605 -16.49 -15.10 8.72
N PHE A 606 -15.52 -15.31 9.62
CA PHE A 606 -15.75 -16.07 10.84
C PHE A 606 -14.94 -15.56 12.04
N THR A 607 -15.67 -15.28 13.12
CA THR A 607 -15.17 -14.82 14.41
C THR A 607 -15.83 -15.65 15.51
N VAL A 608 -15.09 -15.98 16.56
CA VAL A 608 -15.68 -16.51 17.81
C VAL A 608 -15.53 -15.49 18.91
N PHE A 609 -16.42 -15.50 19.88
CA PHE A 609 -16.37 -14.58 21.01
C PHE A 609 -16.81 -15.25 22.30
N ALA A 610 -16.33 -14.72 23.42
CA ALA A 610 -16.80 -15.04 24.76
C ALA A 610 -16.79 -13.77 25.60
N GLY A 611 -17.68 -13.68 26.59
CA GLY A 611 -17.89 -12.43 27.29
C GLY A 611 -18.90 -12.50 28.42
N ALA A 612 -19.37 -11.32 28.82
CA ALA A 612 -20.45 -11.17 29.77
C ALA A 612 -21.47 -10.15 29.23
N ASP A 613 -22.72 -10.42 29.53
CA ASP A 613 -23.85 -9.54 29.29
C ASP A 613 -24.36 -9.03 30.63
N LEU A 614 -24.41 -7.71 30.78
CA LEU A 614 -24.66 -7.01 32.04
C LEU A 614 -25.91 -6.17 31.86
N LEU A 615 -27.04 -6.72 32.33
CA LEU A 615 -28.33 -6.06 32.35
C LEU A 615 -28.52 -5.36 33.70
N ASP A 616 -29.00 -4.12 33.69
CA ASP A 616 -29.42 -3.38 34.88
C ASP A 616 -30.91 -3.00 34.73
N ASP A 617 -31.77 -4.02 34.84
CA ASP A 617 -33.23 -3.90 34.73
C ASP A 617 -33.96 -4.17 36.06
N GLY A 618 -33.20 -4.30 37.16
CA GLY A 618 -33.73 -4.47 38.51
C GLY A 618 -34.07 -5.91 38.92
N GLU A 619 -34.04 -6.91 38.02
CA GLU A 619 -34.33 -8.32 38.37
C GLU A 619 -33.29 -9.36 37.89
N ASP A 620 -32.43 -9.09 36.90
CA ASP A 620 -31.56 -10.12 36.30
C ASP A 620 -30.04 -10.09 36.63
N LEU A 621 -29.43 -11.27 36.57
CA LEU A 621 -28.01 -11.56 36.82
C LEU A 621 -27.13 -11.28 35.59
N SER A 622 -25.88 -10.88 35.83
CA SER A 622 -24.83 -10.89 34.80
C SER A 622 -24.67 -12.28 34.17
N ARG A 623 -24.87 -12.40 32.85
CA ARG A 623 -24.81 -13.68 32.12
C ARG A 623 -23.45 -13.84 31.44
N ALA A 624 -22.84 -15.02 31.53
CA ALA A 624 -21.66 -15.31 30.73
C ALA A 624 -22.09 -15.77 29.34
N VAL A 625 -21.48 -15.23 28.27
CA VAL A 625 -21.87 -15.54 26.89
C VAL A 625 -20.71 -16.15 26.10
N ILE A 626 -21.05 -17.08 25.19
CA ILE A 626 -20.12 -17.60 24.18
C ILE A 626 -20.84 -17.72 22.84
N GLY A 627 -20.15 -17.40 21.75
CA GLY A 627 -20.78 -17.41 20.45
C GLY A 627 -19.83 -17.28 19.27
N PHE A 628 -20.42 -17.07 18.11
CA PHE A 628 -19.70 -16.81 16.88
C PHE A 628 -20.47 -15.87 15.96
N THR A 629 -19.71 -15.19 15.10
CA THR A 629 -20.22 -14.36 14.01
C THR A 629 -19.81 -15.00 12.69
N TYR A 630 -20.75 -15.06 11.73
CA TYR A 630 -20.50 -15.54 10.37
C TYR A 630 -21.05 -14.58 9.31
N LEU A 631 -20.27 -14.32 8.25
CA LEU A 631 -20.69 -13.49 7.12
C LEU A 631 -21.33 -14.36 6.02
N LEU A 632 -22.65 -14.26 5.88
CA LEU A 632 -23.43 -14.93 4.85
C LEU A 632 -23.41 -14.16 3.52
N PRO A 633 -23.71 -14.84 2.38
CA PRO A 633 -23.94 -14.17 1.10
C PRO A 633 -24.88 -12.97 1.24
N LEU A 634 -24.67 -11.96 0.40
CA LEU A 634 -25.27 -10.61 0.51
C LEU A 634 -24.67 -9.73 1.60
N ASN A 635 -23.47 -10.06 2.10
CA ASN A 635 -22.83 -9.37 3.24
C ASN A 635 -23.81 -9.25 4.43
N LEU A 636 -24.51 -10.34 4.74
CA LEU A 636 -25.38 -10.44 5.91
C LEU A 636 -24.52 -10.93 7.07
N ARG A 637 -24.27 -10.05 8.05
CA ARG A 637 -23.54 -10.44 9.25
C ARG A 637 -24.52 -11.16 10.16
N THR A 638 -24.20 -12.39 10.51
CA THR A 638 -25.03 -13.20 11.41
C THR A 638 -24.24 -13.55 12.65
N TYR A 639 -24.92 -13.68 13.78
CA TYR A 639 -24.29 -14.16 15.00
C TYR A 639 -25.20 -15.14 15.73
N PHE A 640 -24.58 -16.00 16.52
CA PHE A 640 -25.22 -16.91 17.47
C PHE A 640 -24.47 -16.80 18.77
N TRP A 641 -25.18 -16.67 19.89
CA TRP A 641 -24.60 -16.87 21.21
C TRP A 641 -25.44 -17.80 22.09
N LEU A 642 -24.80 -18.35 23.10
CA LEU A 642 -25.36 -19.13 24.20
C LEU A 642 -24.93 -18.45 25.50
N ASP A 643 -25.88 -18.22 26.39
CA ASP A 643 -25.64 -17.67 27.73
C ASP A 643 -25.53 -18.76 28.82
N SER A 644 -25.11 -18.36 30.02
CA SER A 644 -24.92 -19.25 31.18
C SER A 644 -26.21 -19.82 31.75
N ASP A 645 -27.35 -19.20 31.47
CA ASP A 645 -28.67 -19.60 31.95
C ASP A 645 -29.37 -20.54 30.93
N GLY A 646 -28.69 -20.82 29.81
CA GLY A 646 -29.15 -21.74 28.76
C GLY A 646 -29.95 -21.07 27.65
N GLY A 647 -30.03 -19.74 27.64
CA GLY A 647 -30.67 -18.99 26.57
C GLY A 647 -29.76 -18.81 25.36
N THR A 648 -30.40 -18.50 24.24
CA THR A 648 -29.72 -18.35 22.96
C THR A 648 -30.21 -17.10 22.24
N ARG A 649 -29.29 -16.34 21.65
CA ARG A 649 -29.58 -15.21 20.76
C ARG A 649 -29.06 -15.50 19.38
N MET A 650 -29.89 -15.25 18.37
CA MET A 650 -29.51 -15.31 16.96
C MET A 650 -29.91 -14.02 16.27
N GLY A 651 -28.95 -13.36 15.64
CA GLY A 651 -29.21 -12.11 14.94
C GLY A 651 -28.64 -12.06 13.54
N VAL A 652 -29.24 -11.20 12.73
CA VAL A 652 -28.77 -10.80 11.41
C VAL A 652 -28.72 -9.29 11.31
N GLU A 653 -27.62 -8.77 10.79
CA GLU A 653 -27.35 -7.36 10.58
C GLU A 653 -27.07 -7.10 9.10
N LYS A 654 -27.59 -5.99 8.59
CA LYS A 654 -27.30 -5.51 7.24
C LYS A 654 -27.01 -4.01 7.23
N HIS A 655 -25.84 -3.68 6.68
CA HIS A 655 -25.48 -2.34 6.24
C HIS A 655 -25.49 -2.28 4.70
N LEU A 656 -26.26 -1.35 4.12
CA LEU A 656 -26.44 -1.21 2.67
C LEU A 656 -26.24 0.25 2.22
N PRO A 657 -25.21 0.56 1.42
CA PRO A 657 -25.02 1.90 0.88
C PRO A 657 -26.06 2.21 -0.20
N LEU A 658 -27.04 3.07 0.11
CA LEU A 658 -28.04 3.56 -0.84
C LEU A 658 -27.44 4.61 -1.78
N THR A 659 -26.69 5.55 -1.21
CA THR A 659 -25.89 6.55 -1.94
C THR A 659 -24.45 6.58 -1.41
N ALA A 660 -23.62 7.52 -1.87
CA ALA A 660 -22.28 7.68 -1.30
C ALA A 660 -22.28 8.02 0.19
N ARG A 661 -23.32 8.70 0.70
CA ARG A 661 -23.39 9.16 2.10
C ARG A 661 -24.58 8.62 2.89
N LEU A 662 -25.56 8.02 2.22
CA LEU A 662 -26.80 7.52 2.82
C LEU A 662 -26.76 6.00 2.84
N PHE A 663 -26.97 5.43 4.02
CA PHE A 663 -26.93 4.00 4.29
C PHE A 663 -28.27 3.57 4.88
N LEU A 664 -28.75 2.40 4.45
CA LEU A 664 -29.82 1.66 5.11
C LEU A 664 -29.14 0.67 6.06
N GLU A 665 -29.54 0.73 7.32
CA GLU A 665 -28.97 -0.03 8.42
C GLU A 665 -30.11 -0.74 9.14
N GLY A 666 -29.80 -1.90 9.70
CA GLY A 666 -30.74 -2.59 10.55
C GLY A 666 -30.25 -3.94 10.98
N TYR A 667 -30.81 -4.39 12.09
CA TYR A 667 -30.62 -5.73 12.61
C TYR A 667 -31.96 -6.31 13.05
N ALA A 668 -32.04 -7.63 13.08
CA ALA A 668 -33.13 -8.34 13.70
C ALA A 668 -32.53 -9.51 14.48
N GLN A 669 -32.94 -9.66 15.73
CA GLN A 669 -32.48 -10.71 16.61
C GLN A 669 -33.65 -11.40 17.30
N TYR A 670 -33.44 -12.68 17.57
CA TYR A 670 -34.31 -13.49 18.40
C TYR A 670 -33.51 -13.98 19.59
N ASP A 671 -33.90 -13.52 20.77
CA ASP A 671 -33.44 -13.96 22.07
C ASP A 671 -34.50 -14.88 22.70
N THR A 672 -34.09 -15.96 23.36
CA THR A 672 -35.03 -16.87 24.03
C THR A 672 -35.72 -16.26 25.25
N TRP A 673 -35.10 -15.25 25.88
CA TRP A 673 -35.62 -14.53 27.03
C TRP A 673 -36.47 -13.33 26.60
N GLU A 674 -35.92 -12.46 25.75
CA GLU A 674 -36.55 -11.18 25.35
C GLU A 674 -37.41 -11.30 24.07
N LYS A 675 -37.36 -12.44 23.38
CA LYS A 675 -38.01 -12.69 22.09
C LYS A 675 -37.40 -11.85 20.98
N TRP A 676 -38.23 -11.14 20.20
CA TRP A 676 -37.80 -10.47 18.99
C TRP A 676 -37.48 -9.01 19.27
N GLU A 677 -36.30 -8.62 18.85
CA GLU A 677 -35.80 -7.25 18.92
C GLU A 677 -35.22 -6.88 17.55
N GLY A 678 -35.30 -5.61 17.20
CA GLY A 678 -34.68 -5.16 15.95
C GLY A 678 -34.77 -3.68 15.71
N GLU A 679 -33.83 -3.22 14.91
CA GLU A 679 -33.75 -1.85 14.41
C GLU A 679 -33.81 -1.82 12.89
N VAL A 680 -34.49 -0.80 12.34
CA VAL A 680 -34.27 -0.38 10.95
C VAL A 680 -34.15 1.14 10.87
N GLY A 681 -33.13 1.61 10.17
CA GLY A 681 -32.82 3.03 10.12
C GLY A 681 -32.04 3.48 8.89
N LEU A 682 -31.91 4.80 8.80
CA LEU A 682 -31.09 5.49 7.82
C LEU A 682 -29.99 6.26 8.54
N SER A 683 -28.76 6.13 8.02
CA SER A 683 -27.59 6.90 8.46
C SER A 683 -27.07 7.77 7.32
N TYR A 684 -26.84 9.05 7.61
CA TYR A 684 -26.28 10.01 6.66
C TYR A 684 -24.96 10.58 7.15
N VAL A 685 -23.86 10.27 6.45
CA VAL A 685 -22.50 10.70 6.82
C VAL A 685 -22.30 12.20 6.54
N LEU A 686 -22.17 12.97 7.62
CA LEU A 686 -21.93 14.42 7.58
C LEU A 686 -20.44 14.71 7.39
N SER A 687 -19.60 14.06 8.21
CA SER A 687 -18.15 14.26 8.26
C SER A 687 -17.42 12.96 8.64
N LYS A 688 -16.09 13.02 8.75
CA LYS A 688 -15.26 11.91 9.24
C LYS A 688 -15.67 11.42 10.64
N ARG A 689 -16.28 12.29 11.45
CA ARG A 689 -16.54 12.09 12.89
C ARG A 689 -18.02 12.16 13.28
N ALA A 690 -18.92 12.40 12.33
CA ALA A 690 -20.34 12.48 12.63
C ALA A 690 -21.25 12.01 11.47
N SER A 691 -22.34 11.33 11.82
CA SER A 691 -23.50 11.08 10.96
C SER A 691 -24.80 11.46 11.66
N LEU A 692 -25.83 11.73 10.86
CA LEU A 692 -27.21 11.86 11.32
C LEU A 692 -27.89 10.49 11.17
N ARG A 693 -28.60 10.03 12.20
CA ARG A 693 -29.38 8.79 12.17
C ARG A 693 -30.86 9.06 12.42
N ALA A 694 -31.71 8.32 11.73
CA ALA A 694 -33.14 8.23 12.00
C ALA A 694 -33.55 6.76 11.88
N PHE A 695 -34.16 6.20 12.91
CA PHE A 695 -34.39 4.76 13.01
C PHE A 695 -35.66 4.45 13.81
N TRP A 696 -36.14 3.23 13.67
CA TRP A 696 -37.16 2.63 14.53
C TRP A 696 -36.54 1.44 15.24
N HIS A 697 -36.71 1.39 16.57
CA HIS A 697 -36.34 0.30 17.47
C HIS A 697 -37.60 -0.44 17.93
N SER A 698 -37.52 -1.74 18.16
CA SER A 698 -38.63 -2.56 18.68
C SER A 698 -39.17 -2.04 20.01
N ASP A 699 -38.26 -1.71 20.93
CA ASP A 699 -38.60 -1.36 22.32
C ASP A 699 -38.70 0.15 22.53
N TYR A 700 -37.78 0.92 21.93
CA TYR A 700 -37.68 2.37 22.13
C TYR A 700 -38.32 3.20 20.98
N PHE A 701 -39.02 2.55 20.05
CA PHE A 701 -39.72 3.17 18.93
C PHE A 701 -38.85 4.10 18.07
N TRP A 702 -39.38 5.25 17.63
CA TRP A 702 -38.71 6.13 16.67
C TRP A 702 -37.67 7.04 17.33
N GLY A 703 -36.45 6.97 16.81
CA GLY A 703 -35.31 7.78 17.23
C GLY A 703 -34.76 8.65 16.12
N VAL A 704 -34.34 9.86 16.46
CA VAL A 704 -33.46 10.68 15.62
C VAL A 704 -32.27 11.14 16.45
N GLY A 705 -31.07 11.00 15.91
CA GLY A 705 -29.86 11.22 16.70
C GLY A 705 -28.63 11.57 15.87
N LEU A 706 -27.57 11.90 16.60
CA LEU A 706 -26.23 12.06 16.05
C LEU A 706 -25.38 10.88 16.48
N ASN A 707 -24.75 10.25 15.49
CA ASN A 707 -23.75 9.24 15.70
C ASN A 707 -22.36 9.84 15.56
N PHE A 708 -21.50 9.56 16.53
CA PHE A 708 -20.15 10.10 16.65
C PHE A 708 -19.11 9.01 16.60
N TRP A 709 -17.94 9.41 16.13
CA TRP A 709 -16.81 8.51 16.05
C TRP A 709 -15.53 9.09 16.63
N PHE A 710 -14.81 8.27 17.39
CA PHE A 710 -13.57 8.64 18.07
C PHE A 710 -12.39 7.77 17.63
#